data_AF-A0A534PHC1-F1
#
_entry.id   AF-A0A534PHC1-F1
#
_cell.length_a   1.000
_cell.length_b   1.000
_cell.length_c   1.000
_cell.angle_alpha   90.00
_cell.angle_beta   90.00
_cell.angle_gamma   90.00
#
_symmetry.space_group_name_H-M   'P 1'
#
loop_
_entity.id
_entity.type
_entity.pdbx_description
1 polymer ?
#
loop_
_entity_poly.entity_id
_entity_poly.type
_entity_poly.pdbx_seq_one_letter_code
_entity_poly.pdbx_strand_id
1 'polypeptide(L)'
;MLLIALLIAQAATPAKARATKAPVKAPAVQAPPPLCSGDYADALPAEKANAILSGENNQPFVFAIRNTATYEHVYYGHDGKLRRAYLRSVVHGTGFAYRVVNGETQIVTNEHVAGQPDVTDDEHPVEGVPLGSKKVREQLKIVRDENDDYEPGHIALSKLLADPQADIAVLKARKQLAVMPYRMGRSASLRPGNLVQVRGFPLGAFAALNSGKVLNPMTVDSERGWNHVDFVVDALLNSGNSGSPVFAISCRTAEPELVGVFHAGYTDAAALNAVVAIDQLRDELDTLHVPKRDPAGSHADITAQDRDRLVKQLFADATHSLTFPFAGRSVVATLVDPQTLRFSILDDDYPLIVQESMALVDHNHNGFGTLDGIAVSVDGQVTEAPAQALDQDVREHFDRLYDSLWRQVLGVVDYRARLASGRMNADAFADAQAARQRIRRRSAEQKEILSAFRFRKRRSRHGPQRAALTVISWQSVAVTTLTFLGAAQTVTGSRHLLTTNSGKRVLIDAGLFQGRKELRERNWADWTAGKLDAVVLTHAHIDHTGFLPRLVAKGLVGRVLCTEATRELSGLLLPDSGHLQEEDARHANMRGYSKHQPALPLYTAADAQAAVQRLEPFPYEKPAEVVDGVQVTFRRAGHILGSAFLDMRVDSRRNLFSGDLGRYGTPLLADPSDPGSADAMLLECTYGDRTHPQEPAADQLARAVND
;
A
#
# COMPACT_ATOMS: atom_id res chain seq x y z
N MET A 1 20.93 114.02 17.95
CA MET A 1 19.99 113.26 18.80
C MET A 1 19.60 112.01 18.04
N LEU A 2 20.45 110.98 18.03
CA LEU A 2 20.54 109.81 18.94
C LEU A 2 19.44 108.74 18.69
N LEU A 3 19.89 107.62 18.07
CA LEU A 3 19.38 106.22 18.06
C LEU A 3 17.94 105.97 17.56
N ILE A 4 17.68 105.16 16.51
CA ILE A 4 17.60 103.67 16.46
C ILE A 4 17.57 103.32 14.94
N ALA A 5 18.54 102.64 14.30
CA ALA A 5 19.00 101.24 14.33
C ALA A 5 18.12 100.19 13.59
N LEU A 6 18.69 99.65 12.49
CA LEU A 6 18.52 98.30 11.87
C LEU A 6 17.17 98.00 11.15
N LEU A 7 17.06 97.50 9.90
CA LEU A 7 17.93 96.74 8.99
C LEU A 7 17.55 97.02 7.50
N ILE A 8 18.55 97.44 6.69
CA ILE A 8 18.95 96.98 5.33
C ILE A 8 17.83 96.41 4.43
N ALA A 9 17.23 97.17 3.49
CA ALA A 9 17.71 97.67 2.18
C ALA A 9 17.47 96.73 0.98
N GLN A 10 16.49 97.13 0.14
CA GLN A 10 16.53 97.27 -1.34
C GLN A 10 16.80 95.99 -2.17
N ALA A 11 15.86 95.39 -2.94
CA ALA A 11 15.12 95.87 -4.14
C ALA A 11 15.98 96.76 -5.08
N ALA A 12 16.23 96.50 -6.36
CA ALA A 12 15.81 95.48 -7.32
C ALA A 12 16.73 95.55 -8.57
N THR A 13 17.12 94.36 -9.08
CA THR A 13 17.24 93.92 -10.50
C THR A 13 18.32 94.55 -11.43
N PRO A 14 18.85 93.85 -12.48
CA PRO A 14 18.16 92.88 -13.35
C PRO A 14 18.94 91.63 -13.80
N ALA A 15 18.24 90.51 -14.05
CA ALA A 15 18.81 89.39 -14.78
C ALA A 15 17.78 88.61 -15.62
N LYS A 16 17.95 88.74 -16.93
CA LYS A 16 17.89 87.75 -18.02
C LYS A 16 16.63 86.91 -18.26
N ALA A 17 16.33 86.84 -19.55
CA ALA A 17 15.18 86.20 -20.18
C ALA A 17 15.01 84.72 -19.79
N ARG A 18 13.73 84.38 -19.59
CA ARG A 18 13.20 83.10 -19.15
C ARG A 18 13.11 82.16 -20.36
N ALA A 19 13.98 81.15 -20.43
CA ALA A 19 13.73 79.98 -21.26
C ALA A 19 12.62 79.14 -20.62
N THR A 20 11.61 78.80 -21.41
CA THR A 20 10.47 77.94 -21.04
C THR A 20 10.96 76.54 -20.71
N LYS A 21 10.96 76.17 -19.43
CA LYS A 21 11.10 74.77 -19.00
C LYS A 21 9.79 74.02 -19.34
N ALA A 22 9.95 72.93 -20.09
CA ALA A 22 8.92 71.93 -20.34
C ALA A 22 8.25 71.45 -19.03
N PRO A 23 6.98 71.00 -19.08
CA PRO A 23 6.26 70.60 -17.87
C PRO A 23 7.00 69.48 -17.17
N VAL A 24 7.26 69.67 -15.87
CA VAL A 24 7.76 68.62 -14.98
C VAL A 24 6.70 67.53 -14.99
N LYS A 25 7.03 66.39 -15.61
CA LYS A 25 6.27 65.15 -15.48
C LYS A 25 6.09 64.90 -13.98
N ALA A 26 4.85 64.73 -13.53
CA ALA A 26 4.56 64.16 -12.22
C ALA A 26 5.48 62.94 -12.01
N PRO A 27 6.04 62.74 -10.81
CA PRO A 27 6.85 61.56 -10.56
C PRO A 27 6.00 60.36 -10.97
N ALA A 28 6.46 59.61 -11.97
CA ALA A 28 5.87 58.33 -12.27
C ALA A 28 5.87 57.56 -10.95
N VAL A 29 4.69 57.13 -10.50
CA VAL A 29 4.59 56.18 -9.41
C VAL A 29 5.49 55.02 -9.81
N GLN A 30 6.66 54.93 -9.18
CA GLN A 30 7.55 53.81 -9.40
C GLN A 30 6.74 52.58 -9.00
N ALA A 31 6.51 51.69 -9.96
CA ALA A 31 5.98 50.38 -9.67
C ALA A 31 6.85 49.79 -8.54
N PRO A 32 6.25 49.25 -7.46
CA PRO A 32 7.02 48.63 -6.41
C PRO A 32 7.99 47.62 -7.03
N PRO A 33 9.22 47.47 -6.50
CA PRO A 33 10.18 46.51 -7.03
C PRO A 33 9.49 45.14 -7.13
N PRO A 34 9.77 44.33 -8.17
CA PRO A 34 9.07 43.09 -8.38
C PRO A 34 9.19 42.24 -7.10
N LEU A 35 8.07 42.04 -6.42
CA LEU A 35 7.96 41.25 -5.20
C LEU A 35 8.30 39.76 -5.42
N CYS A 36 8.55 39.39 -6.69
CA CYS A 36 8.42 38.04 -7.21
C CYS A 36 9.30 37.79 -8.44
N SER A 37 9.77 36.55 -8.59
CA SER A 37 10.28 35.98 -9.84
C SER A 37 9.19 35.35 -10.74
N GLY A 38 7.93 35.36 -10.28
CA GLY A 38 6.78 34.71 -10.93
C GLY A 38 5.44 35.40 -10.67
N ASP A 39 4.35 34.65 -10.82
CA ASP A 39 2.97 35.18 -10.71
C ASP A 39 2.54 35.40 -9.25
N TYR A 40 3.16 34.68 -8.30
CA TYR A 40 2.94 34.81 -6.86
C TYR A 40 4.22 35.15 -6.09
N ALA A 41 4.07 35.86 -4.96
CA ALA A 41 5.17 36.37 -4.16
C ALA A 41 6.06 35.27 -3.57
N ASP A 42 7.38 35.43 -3.69
CA ASP A 42 8.42 34.53 -3.15
C ASP A 42 9.25 35.18 -2.03
N ALA A 43 9.30 36.52 -1.98
CA ALA A 43 10.15 37.28 -1.07
C ALA A 43 9.41 38.40 -0.30
N LEU A 44 8.19 38.13 0.18
CA LEU A 44 7.45 39.08 1.04
C LEU A 44 7.60 38.72 2.54
N PRO A 45 8.02 39.65 3.42
CA PRO A 45 8.03 39.42 4.86
C PRO A 45 6.62 39.12 5.38
N ALA A 46 6.49 38.12 6.27
CA ALA A 46 5.22 37.65 6.80
C ALA A 46 4.36 38.77 7.43
N GLU A 47 4.98 39.77 8.06
CA GLU A 47 4.27 40.93 8.63
C GLU A 47 3.54 41.77 7.57
N LYS A 48 4.20 42.02 6.42
CA LYS A 48 3.58 42.73 5.29
C LYS A 48 2.49 41.89 4.63
N ALA A 49 2.69 40.58 4.53
CA ALA A 49 1.69 39.65 4.02
C ALA A 49 0.45 39.59 4.93
N ASN A 50 0.65 39.56 6.26
CA ASN A 50 -0.43 39.56 7.23
C ASN A 50 -1.25 40.86 7.15
N ALA A 51 -0.58 42.00 6.96
CA ALA A 51 -1.25 43.29 6.76
C ALA A 51 -2.15 43.33 5.52
N ILE A 52 -1.78 42.61 4.44
CA ILE A 52 -2.56 42.54 3.20
C ILE A 52 -3.85 41.73 3.40
N LEU A 53 -3.79 40.60 4.14
CA LEU A 53 -4.97 39.78 4.43
C LEU A 53 -5.84 40.30 5.58
N SER A 54 -5.29 41.12 6.48
CA SER A 54 -6.02 41.74 7.59
C SER A 54 -6.77 43.02 7.22
N GLY A 55 -6.84 43.38 5.92
CA GLY A 55 -7.37 44.66 5.42
C GLY A 55 -8.81 45.01 5.88
N GLU A 56 -9.13 46.31 5.81
CA GLU A 56 -10.13 47.11 6.56
C GLU A 56 -11.59 46.61 6.68
N ASN A 57 -12.00 45.50 6.05
CA ASN A 57 -13.35 44.96 6.16
C ASN A 57 -13.41 43.78 7.14
N ASN A 58 -13.74 44.11 8.39
CA ASN A 58 -13.65 43.26 9.58
C ASN A 58 -14.74 42.14 9.68
N GLN A 59 -15.42 41.77 8.58
CA GLN A 59 -16.44 40.72 8.63
C GLN A 59 -15.84 39.32 8.43
N PRO A 60 -16.10 38.36 9.34
CA PRO A 60 -15.57 37.01 9.22
C PRO A 60 -16.29 36.26 8.08
N PHE A 61 -15.53 35.81 7.08
CA PHE A 61 -16.00 34.92 6.01
C PHE A 61 -15.55 33.46 6.19
N VAL A 62 -14.77 33.19 7.24
CA VAL A 62 -14.32 31.86 7.66
C VAL A 62 -15.03 31.51 8.96
N PHE A 63 -15.47 30.26 9.10
CA PHE A 63 -16.35 29.78 10.15
C PHE A 63 -15.88 28.43 10.70
N ALA A 64 -16.06 28.21 12.00
CA ALA A 64 -15.88 26.89 12.61
C ALA A 64 -17.10 26.01 12.28
N ILE A 65 -16.84 24.88 11.63
CA ILE A 65 -17.85 23.90 11.23
C ILE A 65 -17.82 22.76 12.23
N ARG A 66 -18.98 22.43 12.81
CA ARG A 66 -19.17 21.26 13.67
C ARG A 66 -20.09 20.26 12.99
N ASN A 67 -19.58 19.05 12.76
CA ASN A 67 -20.37 17.90 12.33
C ASN A 67 -20.59 16.96 13.52
N THR A 68 -21.85 16.80 13.93
CA THR A 68 -22.23 15.83 14.95
C THR A 68 -22.99 14.67 14.32
N ALA A 69 -22.41 13.47 14.39
CA ALA A 69 -23.05 12.23 13.98
C ALA A 69 -23.46 11.39 15.20
N THR A 70 -24.57 10.65 15.08
CA THR A 70 -25.01 9.66 16.06
C THR A 70 -25.10 8.30 15.40
N TYR A 71 -24.45 7.31 16.00
CA TYR A 71 -24.36 5.94 15.51
C TYR A 71 -25.14 4.99 16.41
N GLU A 72 -25.92 4.10 15.80
CA GLU A 72 -26.52 2.94 16.44
C GLU A 72 -25.56 1.75 16.35
N HIS A 73 -25.13 1.25 17.51
CA HIS A 73 -24.34 0.04 17.63
C HIS A 73 -25.19 -1.08 18.22
N VAL A 74 -25.30 -2.20 17.50
CA VAL A 74 -26.06 -3.37 17.93
C VAL A 74 -25.09 -4.44 18.44
N TYR A 75 -25.28 -4.90 19.67
CA TYR A 75 -24.41 -5.90 20.30
C TYR A 75 -25.19 -6.89 21.16
N TYR A 76 -24.58 -8.04 21.45
CA TYR A 76 -25.15 -9.03 22.38
C TYR A 76 -24.58 -8.82 23.79
N GLY A 77 -25.48 -8.69 24.77
CA GLY A 77 -25.10 -8.68 26.18
C GLY A 77 -24.56 -10.04 26.64
N HIS A 78 -23.93 -10.09 27.82
CA HIS A 78 -23.44 -11.33 28.42
C HIS A 78 -24.57 -12.35 28.72
N ASP A 79 -25.82 -11.89 28.71
CA ASP A 79 -27.06 -12.66 28.81
C ASP A 79 -27.57 -13.18 27.45
N GLY A 80 -26.83 -12.96 26.35
CA GLY A 80 -27.22 -13.33 24.99
C GLY A 80 -28.35 -12.48 24.40
N LYS A 81 -28.77 -11.38 25.07
CA LYS A 81 -29.83 -10.49 24.57
C LYS A 81 -29.25 -9.41 23.66
N LEU A 82 -29.95 -9.13 22.57
CA LEU A 82 -29.63 -8.03 21.67
C LEU A 82 -29.87 -6.68 22.36
N ARG A 83 -28.88 -5.79 22.31
CA ARG A 83 -28.91 -4.44 22.87
C ARG A 83 -28.49 -3.43 21.81
N ARG A 84 -28.91 -2.18 21.99
CA ARG A 84 -28.60 -1.04 21.13
C ARG A 84 -27.92 0.04 21.97
N ALA A 85 -26.79 0.56 21.51
CA ALA A 85 -26.14 1.73 22.06
C ALA A 85 -26.15 2.85 21.02
N TYR A 86 -26.34 4.10 21.48
CA TYR A 86 -26.26 5.28 20.64
C TYR A 86 -25.01 6.07 21.01
N LEU A 87 -24.08 6.18 20.07
CA LEU A 87 -22.77 6.80 20.27
C LEU A 87 -22.69 8.08 19.46
N ARG A 88 -22.20 9.15 20.08
CA ARG A 88 -22.07 10.46 19.44
C ARG A 88 -20.62 10.68 19.03
N SER A 89 -20.42 11.02 17.76
CA SER A 89 -19.14 11.47 17.20
C SER A 89 -19.23 12.94 16.83
N VAL A 90 -18.19 13.72 17.12
CA VAL A 90 -18.10 15.14 16.79
C VAL A 90 -16.81 15.40 16.03
N VAL A 91 -16.93 16.00 14.85
CA VAL A 91 -15.80 16.45 14.02
C VAL A 91 -15.88 17.97 13.91
N HIS A 92 -14.75 18.62 14.11
CA HIS A 92 -14.60 20.06 13.90
C HIS A 92 -13.67 20.33 12.72
N GLY A 93 -13.99 21.36 11.96
CA GLY A 93 -13.15 21.84 10.88
C GLY A 93 -13.44 23.30 10.57
N THR A 94 -12.89 23.75 9.47
CA THR A 94 -13.03 25.11 8.96
C THR A 94 -13.86 25.11 7.68
N GLY A 95 -14.69 26.13 7.48
CA GLY A 95 -15.30 26.41 6.19
C GLY A 95 -15.30 27.89 5.88
N PHE A 96 -15.38 28.26 4.61
CA PHE A 96 -15.41 29.65 4.19
C PHE A 96 -16.54 29.93 3.20
N ALA A 97 -17.25 31.05 3.39
CA ALA A 97 -18.29 31.49 2.48
C ALA A 97 -17.64 32.09 1.23
N TYR A 98 -18.05 31.64 0.04
CA TYR A 98 -17.46 32.10 -1.23
C TYR A 98 -18.46 32.81 -2.16
N ARG A 99 -19.77 32.55 -2.01
CA ARG A 99 -20.82 33.27 -2.75
C ARG A 99 -22.18 33.21 -2.05
N VAL A 100 -23.07 34.13 -2.44
CA VAL A 100 -24.49 34.13 -2.07
C VAL A 100 -25.31 33.88 -3.33
N VAL A 101 -26.21 32.90 -3.28
CA VAL A 101 -27.12 32.55 -4.39
C VAL A 101 -28.54 32.48 -3.82
N ASN A 102 -29.48 33.22 -4.42
CA ASN A 102 -30.88 33.26 -3.98
C ASN A 102 -31.08 33.60 -2.48
N GLY A 103 -30.21 34.44 -1.91
CA GLY A 103 -30.26 34.79 -0.49
C GLY A 103 -29.67 33.75 0.47
N GLU A 104 -29.19 32.63 -0.05
CA GLU A 104 -28.52 31.57 0.72
C GLU A 104 -27.01 31.67 0.54
N THR A 105 -26.25 31.51 1.62
CA THR A 105 -24.78 31.54 1.57
C THR A 105 -24.25 30.15 1.29
N GLN A 106 -23.35 30.03 0.32
CA GLN A 106 -22.63 28.79 0.02
C GLN A 106 -21.24 28.82 0.67
N ILE A 107 -20.90 27.74 1.36
CA ILE A 107 -19.70 27.60 2.18
C ILE A 107 -18.91 26.39 1.66
N VAL A 108 -17.62 26.54 1.40
CA VAL A 108 -16.72 25.44 1.05
C VAL A 108 -16.05 24.92 2.31
N THR A 109 -15.92 23.61 2.42
CA THR A 109 -15.11 22.89 3.42
C THR A 109 -14.67 21.55 2.82
N ASN A 110 -13.92 20.74 3.56
CA ASN A 110 -13.56 19.40 3.12
C ASN A 110 -14.71 18.39 3.28
N GLU A 111 -14.71 17.33 2.47
CA GLU A 111 -15.75 16.30 2.51
C GLU A 111 -15.76 15.57 3.86
N HIS A 112 -14.60 15.16 4.36
CA HIS A 112 -14.49 14.50 5.67
C HIS A 112 -14.88 15.39 6.86
N VAL A 113 -14.92 16.72 6.70
CA VAL A 113 -15.49 17.64 7.70
C VAL A 113 -17.01 17.67 7.58
N ALA A 114 -17.52 17.66 6.36
CA ALA A 114 -18.94 17.73 6.03
C ALA A 114 -19.69 16.37 6.05
N GLY A 115 -18.99 15.26 6.24
CA GLY A 115 -19.54 13.92 6.17
C GLY A 115 -18.79 12.94 7.06
N GLN A 116 -19.55 12.06 7.71
CA GLN A 116 -19.03 10.86 8.39
C GLN A 116 -19.63 9.60 7.73
N PRO A 117 -18.97 8.43 7.80
CA PRO A 117 -19.43 7.23 7.11
C PRO A 117 -20.80 6.76 7.61
N ASP A 118 -21.62 6.19 6.71
CA ASP A 118 -22.95 5.68 7.04
C ASP A 118 -22.90 4.41 7.88
N VAL A 119 -21.85 3.61 7.73
CA VAL A 119 -21.53 2.45 8.55
C VAL A 119 -20.03 2.48 8.87
N THR A 120 -19.66 2.24 10.12
CA THR A 120 -18.24 2.10 10.50
C THR A 120 -17.73 0.72 10.11
N ASP A 121 -16.57 0.67 9.47
CA ASP A 121 -15.89 -0.57 9.08
C ASP A 121 -14.36 -0.40 9.18
N ASP A 122 -13.61 -1.43 8.81
CA ASP A 122 -12.14 -1.41 8.88
C ASP A 122 -11.52 -0.32 7.99
N GLU A 123 -12.24 0.17 6.97
CA GLU A 123 -11.77 1.18 6.02
C GLU A 123 -12.21 2.60 6.41
N HIS A 124 -13.34 2.73 7.09
CA HIS A 124 -13.93 3.99 7.54
C HIS A 124 -14.17 3.98 9.07
N PRO A 125 -13.09 3.93 9.87
CA PRO A 125 -13.23 3.98 11.31
C PRO A 125 -13.69 5.38 11.76
N VAL A 126 -14.50 5.43 12.81
CA VAL A 126 -14.86 6.67 13.51
C VAL A 126 -14.39 6.56 14.95
N GLU A 127 -13.62 7.54 15.40
CA GLU A 127 -13.04 7.53 16.74
C GLU A 127 -14.15 7.42 17.81
N GLY A 128 -13.97 6.49 18.75
CA GLY A 128 -14.94 6.24 19.82
C GLY A 128 -16.21 5.50 19.39
N VAL A 129 -16.33 5.07 18.12
CA VAL A 129 -17.47 4.31 17.59
C VAL A 129 -17.02 2.90 17.15
N PRO A 130 -17.55 1.81 17.72
CA PRO A 130 -17.20 0.45 17.32
C PRO A 130 -17.50 0.18 15.84
N LEU A 131 -16.78 -0.76 15.24
CA LEU A 131 -17.05 -1.23 13.87
C LEU A 131 -18.42 -1.90 13.77
N GLY A 132 -19.04 -1.80 12.59
CA GLY A 132 -20.39 -2.28 12.30
C GLY A 132 -21.51 -1.39 12.85
N SER A 133 -21.20 -0.17 13.28
CA SER A 133 -22.20 0.79 13.80
C SER A 133 -22.80 1.61 12.65
N LYS A 134 -24.12 1.79 12.66
CA LYS A 134 -24.85 2.50 11.60
C LYS A 134 -25.16 3.94 12.00
N LYS A 135 -24.82 4.92 11.17
CA LYS A 135 -25.18 6.33 11.38
C LYS A 135 -26.71 6.49 11.27
N VAL A 136 -27.32 7.07 12.29
CA VAL A 136 -28.78 7.30 12.36
C VAL A 136 -29.16 8.77 12.31
N ARG A 137 -28.21 9.66 12.61
CA ARG A 137 -28.41 11.12 12.58
C ARG A 137 -27.09 11.82 12.31
N GLU A 138 -27.14 12.90 11.53
CA GLU A 138 -26.00 13.78 11.27
C GLU A 138 -26.48 15.24 11.25
N GLN A 139 -25.70 16.14 11.83
CA GLN A 139 -26.02 17.57 11.90
C GLN A 139 -24.77 18.42 11.66
N LEU A 140 -24.87 19.34 10.69
CA LEU A 140 -23.83 20.31 10.38
C LEU A 140 -24.25 21.70 10.87
N LYS A 141 -23.36 22.38 11.59
CA LYS A 141 -23.60 23.73 12.11
C LYS A 141 -22.35 24.60 12.01
N ILE A 142 -22.55 25.90 11.85
CA ILE A 142 -21.55 26.91 12.23
C ILE A 142 -21.68 27.14 13.73
N VAL A 143 -20.55 27.04 14.42
CA VAL A 143 -20.40 27.33 15.84
C VAL A 143 -19.39 28.45 16.06
N ARG A 144 -19.35 29.05 17.24
CA ARG A 144 -18.33 30.05 17.56
C ARG A 144 -16.96 29.42 17.73
N ASP A 145 -16.93 28.32 18.48
CA ASP A 145 -15.72 27.56 18.78
C ASP A 145 -16.05 26.08 19.12
N GLU A 146 -15.04 25.28 19.48
CA GLU A 146 -15.20 23.87 19.79
C GLU A 146 -16.03 23.59 21.05
N ASN A 147 -16.06 24.55 21.99
CA ASN A 147 -16.74 24.47 23.29
C ASN A 147 -18.11 25.18 23.29
N ASP A 148 -18.53 25.76 22.15
CA ASP A 148 -19.81 26.46 22.04
C ASP A 148 -20.98 25.48 22.09
N ASP A 149 -21.63 25.40 23.25
CA ASP A 149 -22.85 24.62 23.46
C ASP A 149 -24.12 25.50 23.45
N TYR A 150 -23.99 26.80 23.15
CA TYR A 150 -25.11 27.74 23.12
C TYR A 150 -25.84 27.73 21.77
N GLU A 151 -26.74 26.75 21.63
CA GLU A 151 -27.52 26.48 20.41
C GLU A 151 -28.20 27.69 19.72
N PRO A 152 -28.75 28.71 20.42
CA PRO A 152 -29.35 29.87 19.74
C PRO A 152 -28.39 30.67 18.85
N GLY A 153 -27.08 30.56 19.07
CA GLY A 153 -26.05 31.20 18.23
C GLY A 153 -25.65 30.37 17.00
N HIS A 154 -26.03 29.09 16.94
CA HIS A 154 -25.61 28.18 15.88
C HIS A 154 -26.37 28.42 14.58
N ILE A 155 -25.68 28.26 13.45
CA ILE A 155 -26.29 28.36 12.12
C ILE A 155 -26.30 26.97 11.49
N ALA A 156 -27.49 26.41 11.28
CA ALA A 156 -27.64 25.12 10.64
C ALA A 156 -27.18 25.15 9.17
N LEU A 157 -26.48 24.09 8.77
CA LEU A 157 -25.97 23.90 7.42
C LEU A 157 -26.62 22.68 6.77
N SER A 158 -26.73 22.73 5.44
CA SER A 158 -27.17 21.60 4.61
C SER A 158 -26.17 21.37 3.48
N LYS A 159 -25.94 20.12 3.10
CA LYS A 159 -25.01 19.74 2.03
C LYS A 159 -25.66 20.03 0.67
N LEU A 160 -24.99 20.82 -0.17
CA LEU A 160 -25.37 21.06 -1.58
C LEU A 160 -24.59 20.17 -2.52
N LEU A 161 -23.30 19.96 -2.22
CA LEU A 161 -22.37 19.14 -2.98
C LEU A 161 -21.47 18.41 -1.99
N ALA A 162 -21.15 17.15 -2.28
CA ALA A 162 -20.00 16.48 -1.69
C ALA A 162 -19.32 15.70 -2.81
N ASP A 163 -18.02 15.92 -2.92
CA ASP A 163 -17.14 15.17 -3.78
C ASP A 163 -16.08 14.49 -2.89
N PRO A 164 -16.29 13.20 -2.57
CA PRO A 164 -15.32 12.43 -1.82
C PRO A 164 -13.96 12.34 -2.51
N GLN A 165 -13.89 12.43 -3.85
CA GLN A 165 -12.62 12.25 -4.58
C GLN A 165 -11.70 13.47 -4.52
N ALA A 166 -12.22 14.70 -4.52
CA ALA A 166 -11.36 15.86 -4.16
C ALA A 166 -11.39 16.23 -2.69
N ASP A 167 -12.08 15.44 -1.87
CA ASP A 167 -12.34 15.77 -0.48
C ASP A 167 -12.91 17.20 -0.32
N ILE A 168 -13.90 17.57 -1.15
CA ILE A 168 -14.54 18.88 -1.09
C ILE A 168 -16.04 18.75 -0.89
N ALA A 169 -16.60 19.61 -0.04
CA ALA A 169 -18.04 19.77 0.10
C ALA A 169 -18.45 21.24 0.02
N VAL A 170 -19.59 21.47 -0.62
CA VAL A 170 -20.28 22.76 -0.60
C VAL A 170 -21.50 22.64 0.31
N LEU A 171 -21.51 23.46 1.34
CA LEU A 171 -22.58 23.58 2.32
C LEU A 171 -23.40 24.84 2.07
N LYS A 172 -24.59 24.87 2.66
CA LYS A 172 -25.55 25.97 2.54
C LYS A 172 -26.07 26.42 3.89
N ALA A 173 -25.98 27.73 4.12
CA ALA A 173 -26.65 28.44 5.20
C ALA A 173 -27.83 29.26 4.66
N ARG A 174 -29.00 29.16 5.29
CA ARG A 174 -30.19 29.98 4.97
C ARG A 174 -30.10 31.44 5.45
N LYS A 175 -28.91 31.87 5.85
CA LYS A 175 -28.59 33.21 6.34
C LYS A 175 -27.53 33.81 5.42
N GLN A 176 -27.64 35.10 5.11
CA GLN A 176 -26.59 35.83 4.41
C GLN A 176 -25.42 36.06 5.37
N LEU A 177 -24.25 35.55 5.01
CA LEU A 177 -22.99 35.72 5.72
C LEU A 177 -22.01 36.47 4.82
N ALA A 178 -20.97 37.06 5.43
CA ALA A 178 -19.91 37.68 4.65
C ALA A 178 -19.20 36.62 3.81
N VAL A 179 -19.05 36.90 2.52
CA VAL A 179 -18.31 36.05 1.58
C VAL A 179 -16.87 36.53 1.46
N MET A 180 -15.97 35.62 1.11
CA MET A 180 -14.58 35.90 0.82
C MET A 180 -14.49 37.04 -0.22
N PRO A 181 -13.78 38.14 0.08
CA PRO A 181 -13.71 39.29 -0.80
C PRO A 181 -12.68 39.13 -1.94
N TYR A 182 -12.01 37.98 -1.99
CA TYR A 182 -10.88 37.69 -2.87
C TYR A 182 -11.28 36.83 -4.07
N ARG A 183 -10.51 36.91 -5.15
CA ARG A 183 -10.75 36.11 -6.36
C ARG A 183 -10.12 34.72 -6.23
N MET A 184 -10.60 33.79 -7.06
CA MET A 184 -9.92 32.52 -7.28
C MET A 184 -8.67 32.73 -8.14
N GLY A 185 -7.52 32.27 -7.64
CA GLY A 185 -6.23 32.30 -8.33
C GLY A 185 -5.97 31.04 -9.14
N ARG A 186 -4.69 30.77 -9.43
CA ARG A 186 -4.21 29.62 -10.22
C ARG A 186 -3.11 28.85 -9.48
N SER A 187 -3.45 27.73 -8.86
CA SER A 187 -2.48 26.86 -8.19
C SER A 187 -1.35 26.42 -9.11
N ALA A 188 -1.63 26.18 -10.40
CA ALA A 188 -0.63 25.77 -11.40
C ALA A 188 0.49 26.81 -11.63
N SER A 189 0.30 28.05 -11.17
CA SER A 189 1.32 29.12 -11.26
C SER A 189 2.17 29.24 -9.99
N LEU A 190 1.91 28.42 -8.97
CA LEU A 190 2.71 28.34 -7.75
C LEU A 190 4.08 27.69 -8.03
N ARG A 191 5.07 28.12 -7.27
CA ARG A 191 6.46 27.61 -7.31
C ARG A 191 6.95 27.35 -5.88
N PRO A 192 7.92 26.44 -5.71
CA PRO A 192 8.61 26.30 -4.43
C PRO A 192 9.10 27.65 -3.91
N GLY A 193 8.83 27.94 -2.64
CA GLY A 193 9.16 29.19 -1.98
C GLY A 193 8.08 30.27 -2.06
N ASN A 194 7.00 30.10 -2.85
CA ASN A 194 5.90 31.06 -2.86
C ASN A 194 5.21 31.13 -1.50
N LEU A 195 4.96 32.36 -1.03
CA LEU A 195 4.30 32.64 0.23
C LEU A 195 2.81 32.30 0.13
N VAL A 196 2.33 31.55 1.10
CA VAL A 196 0.93 31.19 1.27
C VAL A 196 0.45 31.53 2.66
N GLN A 197 -0.84 31.80 2.78
CA GLN A 197 -1.49 32.13 4.03
C GLN A 197 -2.80 31.36 4.17
N VAL A 198 -2.96 30.68 5.30
CA VAL A 198 -4.09 29.82 5.61
C VAL A 198 -4.91 30.48 6.72
N ARG A 199 -6.20 30.71 6.47
CA ARG A 199 -7.11 31.30 7.45
C ARG A 199 -8.09 30.25 7.95
N GLY A 200 -8.03 29.89 9.22
CA GLY A 200 -8.80 28.77 9.74
C GLY A 200 -9.08 28.81 11.22
N PHE A 201 -9.72 27.76 11.72
CA PHE A 201 -9.97 27.55 13.14
C PHE A 201 -9.14 26.35 13.63
N PRO A 202 -7.88 26.55 14.07
CA PRO A 202 -7.11 25.50 14.72
C PRO A 202 -7.90 24.90 15.88
N LEU A 203 -8.07 23.57 15.86
CA LEU A 203 -8.91 22.82 16.82
C LEU A 203 -10.34 23.36 16.97
N GLY A 204 -10.85 24.14 16.02
CA GLY A 204 -12.15 24.80 16.19
C GLY A 204 -12.19 25.91 17.25
N ALA A 205 -11.07 26.32 17.87
CA ALA A 205 -11.08 27.16 19.06
C ALA A 205 -11.17 28.68 18.81
N PHE A 206 -10.43 29.18 17.82
CA PHE A 206 -10.43 30.61 17.44
C PHE A 206 -9.95 30.79 16.01
N ALA A 207 -10.34 31.89 15.35
CA ALA A 207 -9.86 32.20 14.01
C ALA A 207 -8.37 32.57 14.05
N ALA A 208 -7.54 31.87 13.28
CA ALA A 208 -6.11 32.08 13.17
C ALA A 208 -5.69 32.31 11.71
N LEU A 209 -4.58 33.03 11.53
CA LEU A 209 -3.91 33.24 10.26
C LEU A 209 -2.51 32.63 10.35
N ASN A 210 -2.27 31.57 9.58
CA ASN A 210 -1.00 30.87 9.54
C ASN A 210 -0.30 31.17 8.21
N SER A 211 0.96 31.58 8.26
CA SER A 211 1.76 31.82 7.05
C SER A 211 2.74 30.66 6.83
N GLY A 212 2.99 30.32 5.58
CA GLY A 212 3.97 29.33 5.17
C GLY A 212 4.41 29.57 3.73
N LYS A 213 5.15 28.62 3.17
CA LYS A 213 5.68 28.60 1.82
C LYS A 213 5.31 27.29 1.15
N VAL A 214 5.12 27.36 -0.16
CA VAL A 214 4.98 26.17 -1.00
C VAL A 214 6.32 25.42 -1.01
N LEU A 215 6.29 24.13 -0.68
CA LEU A 215 7.43 23.23 -0.77
C LEU A 215 7.44 22.49 -2.11
N ASN A 216 6.27 21.95 -2.50
CA ASN A 216 6.07 21.24 -3.76
C ASN A 216 4.78 21.76 -4.43
N PRO A 217 4.85 22.34 -5.65
CA PRO A 217 3.74 23.06 -6.26
C PRO A 217 2.65 22.18 -6.86
N MET A 218 2.90 20.90 -7.19
CA MET A 218 1.90 20.00 -7.79
C MET A 218 2.25 18.52 -7.56
N THR A 219 1.33 17.77 -6.97
CA THR A 219 1.38 16.31 -6.81
C THR A 219 -0.02 15.77 -7.08
N VAL A 220 -0.16 14.68 -7.83
CA VAL A 220 -1.48 14.03 -7.98
C VAL A 220 -1.68 13.09 -6.78
N ASP A 221 -2.62 13.44 -5.90
CA ASP A 221 -3.04 12.63 -4.77
C ASP A 221 -4.12 11.63 -5.22
N SER A 222 -3.87 10.37 -4.87
CA SER A 222 -4.72 9.22 -5.19
C SER A 222 -4.99 8.35 -3.95
N GLU A 223 -4.81 8.92 -2.77
CA GLU A 223 -4.94 8.27 -1.47
C GLU A 223 -6.39 8.21 -1.00
N ARG A 224 -6.78 7.16 -0.27
CA ARG A 224 -8.14 7.04 0.33
C ARG A 224 -9.33 7.20 -0.62
N GLY A 225 -9.16 6.88 -1.91
CA GLY A 225 -10.19 7.05 -2.94
C GLY A 225 -10.24 8.48 -3.52
N TRP A 226 -9.29 9.32 -3.14
CA TRP A 226 -9.11 10.64 -3.68
C TRP A 226 -8.50 10.62 -5.08
N ASN A 227 -8.76 11.67 -5.84
CA ASN A 227 -8.24 11.93 -7.17
C ASN A 227 -8.20 13.43 -7.38
N HIS A 228 -7.24 14.07 -6.73
CA HIS A 228 -7.07 15.50 -6.82
C HIS A 228 -5.60 15.90 -6.85
N VAL A 229 -5.35 17.08 -7.37
CA VAL A 229 -4.04 17.70 -7.41
C VAL A 229 -3.81 18.45 -6.10
N ASP A 230 -2.74 18.11 -5.39
CA ASP A 230 -2.29 18.78 -4.19
C ASP A 230 -1.02 19.59 -4.42
N PHE A 231 -0.83 20.58 -3.56
CA PHE A 231 0.47 21.18 -3.32
C PHE A 231 0.77 21.19 -1.84
N VAL A 232 2.06 21.16 -1.49
CA VAL A 232 2.52 21.01 -0.10
C VAL A 232 3.02 22.34 0.44
N VAL A 233 2.67 22.67 1.69
CA VAL A 233 3.06 23.93 2.35
C VAL A 233 3.66 23.69 3.75
N ASP A 234 4.59 24.56 4.16
CA ASP A 234 5.25 24.52 5.49
C ASP A 234 4.60 25.47 6.53
N ALA A 235 3.27 25.49 6.60
CA ALA A 235 2.54 26.28 7.59
C ALA A 235 2.30 25.51 8.91
N LEU A 236 2.16 26.20 10.04
CA LEU A 236 1.77 25.57 11.31
C LEU A 236 0.25 25.30 11.32
N LEU A 237 -0.16 24.09 10.95
CA LEU A 237 -1.56 23.69 10.82
C LEU A 237 -1.87 22.43 11.63
N ASN A 238 -3.15 22.17 11.87
CA ASN A 238 -3.67 21.00 12.58
C ASN A 238 -5.00 20.55 11.96
N SER A 239 -5.56 19.44 12.43
CA SER A 239 -6.81 18.87 11.92
C SER A 239 -8.00 19.85 11.91
N GLY A 240 -8.12 20.73 12.91
CA GLY A 240 -9.20 21.73 12.92
C GLY A 240 -9.10 22.79 11.81
N ASN A 241 -7.90 23.00 11.25
CA ASN A 241 -7.74 23.86 10.07
C ASN A 241 -8.29 23.20 8.79
N SER A 242 -8.59 21.90 8.77
CA SER A 242 -9.10 21.23 7.57
C SER A 242 -10.32 21.97 7.02
N GLY A 243 -10.29 22.31 5.73
CA GLY A 243 -11.28 23.11 5.02
C GLY A 243 -10.96 24.62 4.99
N SER A 244 -9.79 25.03 5.49
CA SER A 244 -9.35 26.42 5.46
C SER A 244 -8.99 26.87 4.04
N PRO A 245 -9.40 28.08 3.61
CA PRO A 245 -8.91 28.68 2.39
C PRO A 245 -7.41 29.00 2.50
N VAL A 246 -6.67 28.69 1.44
CA VAL A 246 -5.25 28.99 1.27
C VAL A 246 -5.09 30.07 0.22
N PHE A 247 -4.43 31.16 0.59
CA PHE A 247 -4.23 32.34 -0.25
C PHE A 247 -2.77 32.49 -0.66
N ALA A 248 -2.53 32.92 -1.90
CA ALA A 248 -1.25 33.44 -2.35
C ALA A 248 -1.41 34.90 -2.80
N ILE A 249 -0.34 35.70 -2.67
CA ILE A 249 -0.39 37.12 -3.04
C ILE A 249 0.04 37.28 -4.50
N SER A 250 -0.90 37.73 -5.33
CA SER A 250 -0.66 37.97 -6.75
C SER A 250 0.31 39.13 -6.94
N CYS A 251 1.37 38.91 -7.70
CA CYS A 251 2.38 39.93 -7.97
C CYS A 251 1.86 41.05 -8.88
N ARG A 252 0.78 40.75 -9.62
CA ARG A 252 0.15 41.69 -10.56
C ARG A 252 -0.79 42.65 -9.84
N THR A 253 -1.60 42.14 -8.92
CA THR A 253 -2.63 42.94 -8.25
C THR A 253 -2.24 43.37 -6.84
N ALA A 254 -1.21 42.74 -6.25
CA ALA A 254 -0.86 42.85 -4.84
C ALA A 254 -2.02 42.46 -3.90
N GLU A 255 -2.99 41.71 -4.40
CA GLU A 255 -4.15 41.21 -3.66
C GLU A 255 -4.02 39.69 -3.41
N PRO A 256 -4.60 39.18 -2.31
CA PRO A 256 -4.74 37.75 -2.10
C PRO A 256 -5.63 37.09 -3.16
N GLU A 257 -5.23 35.91 -3.61
CA GLU A 257 -6.03 35.04 -4.46
C GLU A 257 -6.13 33.66 -3.82
N LEU A 258 -7.33 33.07 -3.81
CA LEU A 258 -7.55 31.72 -3.31
C LEU A 258 -6.85 30.73 -4.24
N VAL A 259 -5.86 29.99 -3.72
CA VAL A 259 -5.09 29.01 -4.48
C VAL A 259 -5.32 27.57 -4.03
N GLY A 260 -6.07 27.34 -2.95
CA GLY A 260 -6.48 26.00 -2.58
C GLY A 260 -7.25 25.92 -1.28
N VAL A 261 -7.57 24.70 -0.86
CA VAL A 261 -8.26 24.38 0.39
C VAL A 261 -7.40 23.40 1.18
N PHE A 262 -7.02 23.77 2.40
CA PHE A 262 -6.13 22.96 3.23
C PHE A 262 -6.82 21.68 3.69
N HIS A 263 -6.13 20.55 3.58
CA HIS A 263 -6.64 19.22 3.89
C HIS A 263 -5.73 18.50 4.92
N ALA A 264 -6.29 18.07 6.05
CA ALA A 264 -5.57 17.38 7.11
C ALA A 264 -5.82 15.85 7.08
N GLY A 265 -5.03 15.08 6.33
CA GLY A 265 -5.30 13.64 6.10
C GLY A 265 -4.20 12.63 6.42
N TYR A 266 -2.95 13.05 6.64
CA TYR A 266 -1.85 12.09 6.83
C TYR A 266 -1.78 11.60 8.29
N THR A 267 -2.28 10.38 8.55
CA THR A 267 -2.19 9.73 9.86
C THR A 267 -0.85 9.05 10.12
N ASP A 268 0.00 8.85 9.10
CA ASP A 268 1.32 8.23 9.27
C ASP A 268 2.37 8.93 8.38
N ALA A 269 3.33 9.59 9.03
CA ALA A 269 4.59 10.17 8.53
C ALA A 269 4.59 11.63 8.02
N ALA A 270 5.38 12.44 8.76
CA ALA A 270 6.06 13.70 8.40
C ALA A 270 5.21 14.94 8.04
N ALA A 271 5.06 15.85 9.01
CA ALA A 271 5.09 17.33 8.98
C ALA A 271 4.89 18.14 7.66
N LEU A 272 4.13 17.64 6.69
CA LEU A 272 3.89 18.27 5.39
C LEU A 272 2.38 18.48 5.23
N ASN A 273 1.98 19.74 5.05
CA ASN A 273 0.57 20.12 4.95
C ASN A 273 0.14 20.11 3.48
N ALA A 274 -0.73 19.18 3.09
CA ALA A 274 -1.30 19.15 1.74
C ALA A 274 -2.46 20.15 1.59
N VAL A 275 -2.57 20.71 0.39
CA VAL A 275 -3.59 21.68 0.02
C VAL A 275 -4.16 21.30 -1.34
N VAL A 276 -5.47 21.05 -1.37
CA VAL A 276 -6.23 20.76 -2.59
C VAL A 276 -6.17 21.98 -3.51
N ALA A 277 -5.56 21.81 -4.68
CA ALA A 277 -5.38 22.89 -5.64
C ALA A 277 -6.72 23.45 -6.14
N ILE A 278 -6.89 24.78 -6.18
CA ILE A 278 -8.14 25.43 -6.58
C ILE A 278 -8.50 25.21 -8.05
N ASP A 279 -7.50 25.01 -8.92
CA ASP A 279 -7.72 24.96 -10.37
C ASP A 279 -8.67 23.83 -10.77
N GLN A 280 -8.61 22.68 -10.08
CA GLN A 280 -9.49 21.54 -10.34
C GLN A 280 -10.88 21.68 -9.69
N LEU A 281 -11.04 22.60 -8.74
CA LEU A 281 -12.29 22.81 -8.00
C LEU A 281 -13.13 23.90 -8.66
N ARG A 282 -12.56 24.69 -9.57
CA ARG A 282 -13.22 25.88 -10.14
C ARG A 282 -14.57 25.53 -10.78
N ASP A 283 -14.59 24.50 -11.62
CA ASP A 283 -15.81 24.09 -12.32
C ASP A 283 -16.86 23.54 -11.34
N GLU A 284 -16.45 22.80 -10.30
CA GLU A 284 -17.34 22.32 -9.22
C GLU A 284 -17.96 23.45 -8.42
N LEU A 285 -17.15 24.41 -8.01
CA LEU A 285 -17.59 25.55 -7.23
C LEU A 285 -18.51 26.46 -8.06
N ASP A 286 -18.27 26.58 -9.36
CA ASP A 286 -19.12 27.38 -10.23
C ASP A 286 -20.45 26.67 -10.54
N THR A 287 -20.42 25.40 -10.93
CA THR A 287 -21.58 24.66 -11.46
C THR A 287 -22.36 23.84 -10.42
N LEU A 288 -21.76 23.56 -9.27
CA LEU A 288 -22.23 22.55 -8.30
C LEU A 288 -22.44 21.16 -8.93
N HIS A 289 -21.63 20.84 -9.93
CA HIS A 289 -21.58 19.52 -10.54
C HIS A 289 -20.27 18.84 -10.17
N VAL A 290 -20.35 17.59 -9.68
CA VAL A 290 -19.18 16.72 -9.53
C VAL A 290 -18.76 16.24 -10.92
N PRO A 291 -17.64 16.69 -11.49
CA PRO A 291 -17.10 16.15 -12.72
C PRO A 291 -16.80 14.67 -12.52
N LYS A 292 -16.86 13.90 -13.60
CA LYS A 292 -16.34 12.53 -13.58
C LYS A 292 -14.84 12.61 -13.38
N ARG A 293 -14.41 12.43 -12.14
CA ARG A 293 -13.01 12.26 -11.77
C ARG A 293 -12.67 10.78 -11.97
N ASP A 294 -11.80 10.51 -12.94
CA ASP A 294 -11.31 9.14 -13.19
C ASP A 294 -10.34 8.78 -12.06
N PRO A 295 -10.69 7.88 -11.12
CA PRO A 295 -9.83 7.55 -9.99
C PRO A 295 -8.42 7.24 -10.51
N ALA A 296 -7.43 8.01 -10.05
CA ALA A 296 -6.09 8.02 -10.66
C ALA A 296 -5.57 6.57 -10.84
N GLY A 297 -5.49 6.16 -12.10
CA GLY A 297 -5.03 4.85 -12.52
C GLY A 297 -6.10 3.86 -12.98
N SER A 298 -7.37 4.22 -13.15
CA SER A 298 -8.22 3.50 -14.09
C SER A 298 -7.96 4.05 -15.49
N HIS A 299 -7.35 3.24 -16.35
CA HIS A 299 -7.56 3.41 -17.80
C HIS A 299 -9.09 3.44 -18.00
N ALA A 300 -9.63 4.58 -18.46
CA ALA A 300 -11.07 4.80 -18.54
C ALA A 300 -11.76 3.72 -19.40
N ASP A 301 -11.05 3.21 -20.40
CA ASP A 301 -11.31 1.95 -21.06
C ASP A 301 -9.98 1.19 -21.18
N ILE A 302 -9.99 -0.11 -20.98
CA ILE A 302 -8.85 -0.96 -21.28
C ILE A 302 -8.69 -0.90 -22.82
N THR A 303 -7.54 -0.43 -23.33
CA THR A 303 -7.33 -0.22 -24.78
C THR A 303 -6.48 -1.31 -25.44
N ALA A 304 -6.61 -1.49 -26.77
CA ALA A 304 -5.76 -2.45 -27.51
C ALA A 304 -4.26 -2.19 -27.30
N GLN A 305 -3.87 -0.93 -27.07
CA GLN A 305 -2.50 -0.55 -26.73
C GLN A 305 -2.07 -1.10 -25.36
N ASP A 306 -2.98 -1.16 -24.39
CA ASP A 306 -2.73 -1.76 -23.08
C ASP A 306 -2.52 -3.27 -23.18
N ARG A 307 -3.26 -3.94 -24.08
CA ARG A 307 -2.99 -5.34 -24.44
C ARG A 307 -1.60 -5.51 -24.99
N ASP A 308 -1.26 -4.73 -26.02
CA ASP A 308 0.02 -4.85 -26.70
C ASP A 308 1.18 -4.57 -25.73
N ARG A 309 0.99 -3.63 -24.80
CA ARG A 309 1.93 -3.36 -23.71
C ARG A 309 2.13 -4.57 -22.81
N LEU A 310 1.05 -5.20 -22.33
CA LEU A 310 1.12 -6.39 -21.49
C LEU A 310 1.74 -7.58 -22.25
N VAL A 311 1.27 -7.86 -23.46
CA VAL A 311 1.75 -8.95 -24.32
C VAL A 311 3.23 -8.78 -24.63
N LYS A 312 3.68 -7.57 -24.99
CA LYS A 312 5.11 -7.27 -25.20
C LYS A 312 5.95 -7.53 -23.95
N GLN A 313 5.44 -7.19 -22.78
CA GLN A 313 6.12 -7.49 -21.52
C GLN A 313 6.18 -8.99 -21.24
N LEU A 314 5.10 -9.73 -21.51
CA LEU A 314 5.08 -11.18 -21.36
C LEU A 314 6.02 -11.88 -22.35
N PHE A 315 6.14 -11.40 -23.59
CA PHE A 315 7.14 -11.90 -24.54
C PHE A 315 8.60 -11.61 -24.14
N ALA A 316 8.82 -10.56 -23.36
CA ALA A 316 10.14 -10.26 -22.79
C ALA A 316 10.47 -11.15 -21.57
N ASP A 317 9.47 -11.78 -20.96
CA ASP A 317 9.64 -12.67 -19.81
C ASP A 317 9.83 -14.13 -20.27
N ALA A 318 10.85 -14.81 -19.75
CA ALA A 318 11.14 -16.20 -20.12
C ALA A 318 10.02 -17.18 -19.75
N THR A 319 9.20 -16.84 -18.75
CA THR A 319 8.05 -17.66 -18.34
C THR A 319 6.80 -17.40 -19.17
N HIS A 320 6.78 -16.34 -20.00
CA HIS A 320 5.59 -15.81 -20.67
C HIS A 320 4.41 -15.60 -19.70
N SER A 321 4.69 -15.32 -18.43
CA SER A 321 3.69 -15.18 -17.38
C SER A 321 4.03 -14.08 -16.38
N LEU A 322 2.99 -13.48 -15.81
CA LEU A 322 3.06 -12.42 -14.83
C LEU A 322 2.14 -12.75 -13.65
N THR A 323 2.75 -13.04 -12.50
CA THR A 323 2.00 -13.23 -11.24
C THR A 323 1.79 -11.89 -10.54
N PHE A 324 0.56 -11.66 -10.07
CA PHE A 324 0.18 -10.45 -9.34
C PHE A 324 -0.90 -10.72 -8.28
N PRO A 325 -0.96 -9.90 -7.21
CA PRO A 325 -1.99 -10.04 -6.18
C PRO A 325 -3.34 -9.50 -6.66
N PHE A 326 -4.43 -10.16 -6.29
CA PHE A 326 -5.80 -9.74 -6.55
C PHE A 326 -6.73 -10.24 -5.44
N ALA A 327 -7.50 -9.37 -4.79
CA ALA A 327 -8.46 -9.75 -3.74
C ALA A 327 -7.89 -10.58 -2.56
N GLY A 328 -6.59 -10.50 -2.27
CA GLY A 328 -5.92 -11.36 -1.28
C GLY A 328 -5.53 -12.76 -1.79
N ARG A 329 -5.75 -13.05 -3.08
CA ARG A 329 -5.26 -14.22 -3.80
C ARG A 329 -4.14 -13.86 -4.76
N SER A 330 -3.53 -14.88 -5.36
CA SER A 330 -2.57 -14.71 -6.47
C SER A 330 -3.24 -15.03 -7.79
N VAL A 331 -2.98 -14.18 -8.79
CA VAL A 331 -3.41 -14.38 -10.17
C VAL A 331 -2.19 -14.47 -11.06
N VAL A 332 -2.23 -15.34 -12.06
CA VAL A 332 -1.20 -15.46 -13.09
C VAL A 332 -1.79 -15.09 -14.44
N ALA A 333 -1.33 -13.98 -15.02
CA ALA A 333 -1.57 -13.69 -16.43
C ALA A 333 -0.54 -14.47 -17.26
N THR A 334 -0.98 -15.30 -18.19
CA THR A 334 -0.11 -16.13 -19.05
C THR A 334 -0.46 -15.90 -20.50
N LEU A 335 0.56 -15.78 -21.34
CA LEU A 335 0.40 -15.82 -22.78
C LEU A 335 0.49 -17.30 -23.22
N VAL A 336 -0.67 -17.92 -23.50
CA VAL A 336 -0.75 -19.34 -23.85
C VAL A 336 -0.22 -19.58 -25.27
N ASP A 337 -0.52 -18.64 -26.16
CA ASP A 337 -0.02 -18.53 -27.53
C ASP A 337 0.02 -17.04 -27.89
N PRO A 338 0.53 -16.63 -29.07
CA PRO A 338 0.69 -15.21 -29.42
C PRO A 338 -0.59 -14.35 -29.38
N GLN A 339 -1.77 -14.96 -29.34
CA GLN A 339 -3.06 -14.27 -29.32
C GLN A 339 -3.85 -14.53 -28.04
N THR A 340 -3.65 -15.67 -27.39
CA THR A 340 -4.44 -16.07 -26.22
C THR A 340 -3.82 -15.65 -24.90
N LEU A 341 -4.50 -14.75 -24.20
CA LEU A 341 -4.18 -14.34 -22.83
C LEU A 341 -5.09 -15.07 -21.84
N ARG A 342 -4.48 -15.66 -20.81
CA ARG A 342 -5.19 -16.38 -19.75
C ARG A 342 -4.90 -15.75 -18.39
N PHE A 343 -5.94 -15.39 -17.64
CA PHE A 343 -5.85 -14.96 -16.25
C PHE A 343 -6.28 -16.10 -15.32
N SER A 344 -5.31 -16.80 -14.73
CA SER A 344 -5.54 -17.91 -13.81
C SER A 344 -5.61 -17.40 -12.36
N ILE A 345 -6.78 -17.50 -11.73
CA ILE A 345 -6.98 -17.16 -10.32
C ILE A 345 -6.66 -18.39 -9.48
N LEU A 346 -5.58 -18.33 -8.71
CA LEU A 346 -5.15 -19.43 -7.85
C LEU A 346 -6.00 -19.48 -6.57
N ASP A 347 -6.09 -20.64 -5.94
CA ASP A 347 -6.82 -20.79 -4.70
C ASP A 347 -6.08 -20.16 -3.49
N ASP A 348 -6.76 -20.19 -2.33
CA ASP A 348 -6.24 -19.62 -1.08
C ASP A 348 -5.05 -20.43 -0.52
N ASP A 349 -4.83 -21.65 -1.02
CA ASP A 349 -3.74 -22.52 -0.59
C ASP A 349 -2.43 -22.22 -1.35
N TYR A 350 -2.43 -21.36 -2.37
CA TYR A 350 -1.21 -20.86 -3.00
C TYR A 350 -0.35 -20.02 -2.03
N PRO A 351 0.99 -20.15 -2.02
CA PRO A 351 1.82 -20.95 -2.91
C PRO A 351 2.06 -22.39 -2.41
N LEU A 352 1.36 -22.83 -1.37
CA LEU A 352 1.51 -24.19 -0.85
C LEU A 352 1.01 -25.21 -1.89
N ILE A 353 -0.14 -24.97 -2.51
CA ILE A 353 -0.69 -25.79 -3.58
C ILE A 353 -0.92 -24.90 -4.80
N VAL A 354 -0.37 -25.29 -5.95
CA VAL A 354 -0.63 -24.59 -7.22
C VAL A 354 -1.89 -25.18 -7.82
N GLN A 355 -3.05 -24.73 -7.32
CA GLN A 355 -4.36 -25.14 -7.82
C GLN A 355 -5.11 -23.92 -8.37
N GLU A 356 -5.54 -24.03 -9.62
CA GLU A 356 -6.36 -23.02 -10.29
C GLU A 356 -7.81 -23.15 -9.81
N SER A 357 -8.36 -22.05 -9.27
CA SER A 357 -9.77 -22.00 -8.87
C SER A 357 -10.69 -21.76 -10.07
N MET A 358 -10.27 -20.84 -10.95
CA MET A 358 -10.87 -20.55 -12.25
C MET A 358 -9.86 -19.77 -13.10
N ALA A 359 -10.11 -19.69 -14.40
CA ALA A 359 -9.43 -18.76 -15.27
C ALA A 359 -10.37 -18.09 -16.26
N LEU A 360 -9.98 -16.88 -16.65
CA LEU A 360 -10.62 -16.10 -17.70
C LEU A 360 -9.71 -16.09 -18.91
N VAL A 361 -10.26 -16.37 -20.09
CA VAL A 361 -9.51 -16.56 -21.34
C VAL A 361 -9.97 -15.54 -22.36
N ASP A 362 -9.00 -14.80 -22.89
CA ASP A 362 -9.13 -13.86 -23.99
C ASP A 362 -8.36 -14.46 -25.17
N HIS A 363 -9.09 -14.97 -26.16
CA HIS A 363 -8.52 -15.54 -27.39
C HIS A 363 -8.24 -14.45 -28.43
N ASN A 364 -8.62 -13.21 -28.14
CA ASN A 364 -8.52 -12.07 -29.05
C ASN A 364 -9.26 -12.31 -30.39
N HIS A 365 -10.30 -13.16 -30.38
CA HIS A 365 -11.09 -13.48 -31.58
C HIS A 365 -12.16 -12.41 -31.86
N ASN A 366 -12.73 -11.82 -30.82
CA ASN A 366 -13.85 -10.86 -30.91
C ASN A 366 -13.41 -9.39 -30.76
N GLY A 367 -12.10 -9.14 -30.89
CA GLY A 367 -11.50 -7.84 -30.61
C GLY A 367 -10.99 -7.75 -29.17
N PHE A 368 -10.28 -6.66 -28.88
CA PHE A 368 -9.68 -6.48 -27.57
C PHE A 368 -10.72 -6.14 -26.50
N GLY A 369 -10.54 -6.69 -25.29
CA GLY A 369 -11.36 -6.36 -24.12
C GLY A 369 -12.62 -7.20 -23.97
N THR A 370 -12.82 -8.22 -24.82
CA THR A 370 -13.94 -9.14 -24.73
C THR A 370 -13.51 -10.46 -24.10
N LEU A 371 -14.18 -10.87 -23.01
CA LEU A 371 -13.99 -12.20 -22.44
C LEU A 371 -14.54 -13.27 -23.40
N ASP A 372 -13.68 -14.18 -23.86
CA ASP A 372 -14.05 -15.23 -24.82
C ASP A 372 -14.40 -16.55 -24.13
N GLY A 373 -13.67 -16.90 -23.06
CA GLY A 373 -13.83 -18.19 -22.39
C GLY A 373 -13.64 -18.11 -20.87
N ILE A 374 -14.29 -19.03 -20.16
CA ILE A 374 -14.13 -19.21 -18.71
C ILE A 374 -13.77 -20.66 -18.47
N ALA A 375 -12.62 -20.89 -17.86
CA ALA A 375 -12.14 -22.21 -17.51
C ALA A 375 -12.32 -22.47 -16.02
N VAL A 376 -12.95 -23.60 -15.69
CA VAL A 376 -13.16 -24.05 -14.31
C VAL A 376 -12.81 -25.52 -14.19
N SER A 377 -12.32 -25.93 -13.02
CA SER A 377 -12.05 -27.34 -12.74
C SER A 377 -13.34 -28.08 -12.40
N VAL A 378 -13.76 -29.00 -13.28
CA VAL A 378 -14.89 -29.92 -13.09
C VAL A 378 -14.33 -31.34 -12.91
N ASP A 379 -14.57 -31.95 -11.75
CA ASP A 379 -14.09 -33.31 -11.41
C ASP A 379 -12.57 -33.53 -11.63
N GLY A 380 -11.78 -32.48 -11.44
CA GLY A 380 -10.32 -32.50 -11.58
C GLY A 380 -9.82 -32.26 -13.01
N GLN A 381 -10.71 -32.02 -13.97
CA GLN A 381 -10.36 -31.57 -15.33
C GLN A 381 -10.76 -30.11 -15.53
N VAL A 382 -9.83 -29.31 -16.03
CA VAL A 382 -10.10 -27.93 -16.44
C VAL A 382 -10.96 -27.98 -17.69
N THR A 383 -12.19 -27.49 -17.58
CA THR A 383 -13.14 -27.39 -18.69
C THR A 383 -13.34 -25.92 -18.99
N GLU A 384 -13.13 -25.53 -20.25
CA GLU A 384 -13.42 -24.19 -20.73
C GLU A 384 -14.81 -24.13 -21.35
N ALA A 385 -15.62 -23.18 -20.90
CA ALA A 385 -16.90 -22.85 -21.48
C ALA A 385 -16.81 -21.52 -22.23
N PRO A 386 -17.40 -21.40 -23.44
CA PRO A 386 -17.46 -20.13 -24.15
C PRO A 386 -18.30 -19.14 -23.34
N ALA A 387 -17.81 -17.93 -23.18
CA ALA A 387 -18.47 -16.94 -22.34
C ALA A 387 -19.82 -16.47 -22.94
N GLN A 388 -20.09 -16.73 -24.23
CA GLN A 388 -21.40 -16.51 -24.86
C GLN A 388 -22.46 -17.53 -24.45
N ALA A 389 -22.07 -18.67 -23.87
CA ALA A 389 -23.01 -19.68 -23.38
C ALA A 389 -23.53 -19.39 -21.96
N LEU A 390 -23.09 -18.30 -21.34
CA LEU A 390 -23.57 -17.87 -20.03
C LEU A 390 -24.84 -17.02 -20.15
N ASP A 391 -25.71 -17.13 -19.15
CA ASP A 391 -26.81 -16.21 -18.95
C ASP A 391 -26.29 -14.77 -18.76
N GLN A 392 -27.05 -13.78 -19.25
CA GLN A 392 -26.64 -12.37 -19.25
C GLN A 392 -26.22 -11.86 -17.86
N ASP A 393 -27.01 -12.15 -16.82
CA ASP A 393 -26.70 -11.72 -15.46
C ASP A 393 -25.38 -12.33 -14.96
N VAL A 394 -25.09 -13.59 -15.30
CA VAL A 394 -23.84 -14.27 -14.91
C VAL A 394 -22.66 -13.71 -15.70
N ARG A 395 -22.88 -13.44 -16.99
CA ARG A 395 -21.90 -12.85 -17.89
C ARG A 395 -21.43 -11.48 -17.40
N GLU A 396 -22.35 -10.62 -16.96
CA GLU A 396 -22.03 -9.29 -16.40
C GLU A 396 -21.14 -9.36 -15.14
N HIS A 397 -21.24 -10.42 -14.34
CA HIS A 397 -20.32 -10.61 -13.22
C HIS A 397 -18.91 -10.93 -13.74
N PHE A 398 -18.78 -11.84 -14.70
CA PHE A 398 -17.48 -12.23 -15.26
C PHE A 398 -16.80 -11.10 -16.03
N ASP A 399 -17.56 -10.27 -16.75
CA ASP A 399 -17.00 -9.09 -17.41
C ASP A 399 -16.47 -8.09 -16.38
N ARG A 400 -17.19 -7.84 -15.27
CA ARG A 400 -16.67 -7.02 -14.16
C ARG A 400 -15.40 -7.58 -13.53
N LEU A 401 -15.32 -8.91 -13.37
CA LEU A 401 -14.11 -9.58 -12.88
C LEU A 401 -12.94 -9.42 -13.86
N TYR A 402 -13.19 -9.64 -15.15
CA TYR A 402 -12.19 -9.47 -16.21
C TYR A 402 -11.64 -8.05 -16.27
N ASP A 403 -12.51 -7.04 -16.22
CA ASP A 403 -12.10 -5.63 -16.19
C ASP A 403 -11.25 -5.31 -14.95
N SER A 404 -11.65 -5.82 -13.79
CA SER A 404 -10.90 -5.62 -12.55
C SER A 404 -9.51 -6.28 -12.60
N LEU A 405 -9.40 -7.48 -13.20
CA LEU A 405 -8.14 -8.19 -13.42
C LEU A 405 -7.20 -7.40 -14.34
N TRP A 406 -7.73 -6.87 -15.44
CA TRP A 406 -6.97 -6.01 -16.36
C TRP A 406 -6.46 -4.74 -15.69
N ARG A 407 -7.32 -4.06 -14.93
CA ARG A 407 -6.92 -2.86 -14.17
C ARG A 407 -5.82 -3.18 -13.16
N GLN A 408 -5.88 -4.33 -12.51
CA GLN A 408 -4.86 -4.76 -11.57
C GLN A 408 -3.53 -5.09 -12.26
N VAL A 409 -3.55 -5.86 -13.34
CA VAL A 409 -2.32 -6.26 -14.05
C VAL A 409 -1.63 -5.05 -14.68
N LEU A 410 -2.37 -4.10 -15.26
CA LEU A 410 -1.79 -2.87 -15.81
C LEU A 410 -1.15 -2.00 -14.72
N GLY A 411 -1.77 -1.92 -13.54
CA GLY A 411 -1.16 -1.26 -12.39
C GLY A 411 0.17 -1.90 -11.99
N VAL A 412 0.25 -3.24 -12.02
CA VAL A 412 1.47 -4.00 -11.71
C VAL A 412 2.55 -3.78 -12.78
N VAL A 413 2.16 -3.77 -14.05
CA VAL A 413 3.04 -3.44 -15.18
C VAL A 413 3.64 -2.05 -15.02
N ASP A 414 2.81 -1.06 -14.68
CA ASP A 414 3.25 0.31 -14.46
C ASP A 414 4.20 0.44 -13.25
N TYR A 415 3.86 -0.21 -12.14
CA TYR A 415 4.72 -0.29 -10.97
C TYR A 415 6.09 -0.89 -11.30
N ARG A 416 6.14 -2.01 -12.03
CA ARG A 416 7.41 -2.64 -12.44
C ARG A 416 8.24 -1.71 -13.32
N ALA A 417 7.62 -1.00 -14.27
CA ALA A 417 8.31 -0.03 -15.13
C ALA A 417 8.89 1.15 -14.33
N ARG A 418 8.13 1.69 -13.38
CA ARG A 418 8.59 2.75 -12.47
C ARG A 418 9.71 2.28 -11.55
N LEU A 419 9.58 1.07 -10.98
CA LEU A 419 10.60 0.49 -10.11
C LEU A 419 11.92 0.26 -10.85
N ALA A 420 11.88 -0.16 -12.11
CA ALA A 420 13.07 -0.30 -12.95
C ALA A 420 13.77 1.05 -13.16
N SER A 421 13.00 2.14 -13.30
CA SER A 421 13.51 3.51 -13.46
C SER A 421 13.98 4.13 -12.13
N GLY A 422 13.37 3.73 -11.01
CA GLY A 422 13.63 4.22 -9.65
C GLY A 422 14.98 3.81 -9.05
N ARG A 423 15.74 2.92 -9.71
CA ARG A 423 17.12 2.57 -9.30
C ARG A 423 18.11 3.74 -9.45
N MET A 424 17.72 4.83 -10.09
CA MET A 424 18.59 5.96 -10.44
C MET A 424 18.24 7.28 -9.71
N ASN A 425 17.06 7.41 -9.10
CA ASN A 425 16.59 8.66 -8.48
C ASN A 425 15.61 8.42 -7.31
N ALA A 426 15.72 9.20 -6.23
CA ALA A 426 14.87 9.15 -5.04
C ALA A 426 13.40 9.49 -5.33
N ASP A 427 13.12 10.45 -6.21
CA ASP A 427 11.74 10.83 -6.57
C ASP A 427 11.04 9.69 -7.33
N ALA A 428 11.78 9.05 -8.25
CA ALA A 428 11.27 7.90 -9.00
C ALA A 428 11.05 6.66 -8.10
N PHE A 429 11.81 6.54 -7.01
CA PHE A 429 11.55 5.52 -5.99
C PHE A 429 10.28 5.81 -5.19
N ALA A 430 10.05 7.07 -4.79
CA ALA A 430 8.82 7.49 -4.13
C ALA A 430 7.59 7.24 -5.02
N ASP A 431 7.69 7.58 -6.31
CA ASP A 431 6.64 7.30 -7.31
C ASP A 431 6.34 5.80 -7.45
N ALA A 432 7.37 4.95 -7.41
CA ALA A 432 7.20 3.50 -7.42
C ALA A 432 6.52 2.99 -6.14
N GLN A 433 6.84 3.54 -4.97
CA GLN A 433 6.13 3.19 -3.72
C GLN A 433 4.68 3.65 -3.74
N ALA A 434 4.37 4.83 -4.28
CA ALA A 434 3.00 5.30 -4.45
C ALA A 434 2.20 4.39 -5.40
N ALA A 435 2.81 3.95 -6.51
CA ALA A 435 2.20 2.97 -7.42
C ALA A 435 1.93 1.63 -6.73
N ARG A 436 2.85 1.16 -5.87
CA ARG A 436 2.66 -0.05 -5.06
C ARG A 436 1.49 0.07 -4.09
N GLN A 437 1.31 1.23 -3.47
CA GLN A 437 0.19 1.48 -2.56
C GLN A 437 -1.15 1.49 -3.30
N ARG A 438 -1.23 2.08 -4.50
CA ARG A 438 -2.44 2.03 -5.36
C ARG A 438 -2.88 0.60 -5.69
N ILE A 439 -1.93 -0.29 -6.02
CA ILE A 439 -2.21 -1.72 -6.30
C ILE A 439 -2.82 -2.43 -5.07
N ARG A 440 -2.40 -2.04 -3.86
CA ARG A 440 -2.90 -2.65 -2.60
C ARG A 440 -4.27 -2.11 -2.19
N ARG A 441 -4.56 -0.84 -2.48
CA ARG A 441 -5.81 -0.14 -2.09
C ARG A 441 -7.07 -0.69 -2.79
N ARG A 442 -6.95 -1.36 -3.94
CA ARG A 442 -8.08 -1.97 -4.66
C ARG A 442 -8.59 -3.28 -4.05
N SER A 443 -8.00 -3.77 -2.96
CA SER A 443 -8.26 -5.12 -2.47
C SER A 443 -9.70 -5.35 -2.00
N ALA A 444 -10.44 -4.35 -1.52
CA ALA A 444 -11.80 -4.54 -1.01
C ALA A 444 -12.84 -4.69 -2.13
N GLU A 445 -12.83 -3.79 -3.11
CA GLU A 445 -13.61 -3.90 -4.35
C GLU A 445 -13.37 -5.27 -5.01
N GLN A 446 -12.10 -5.67 -5.13
CA GLN A 446 -11.72 -6.96 -5.72
C GLN A 446 -12.23 -8.14 -4.91
N LYS A 447 -12.23 -8.05 -3.56
CA LYS A 447 -12.81 -9.09 -2.69
C LYS A 447 -14.31 -9.18 -2.86
N GLU A 448 -15.02 -8.07 -3.00
CA GLU A 448 -16.46 -8.05 -3.27
C GLU A 448 -16.76 -8.75 -4.61
N ILE A 449 -16.07 -8.35 -5.68
CA ILE A 449 -16.21 -8.97 -7.01
C ILE A 449 -15.94 -10.47 -6.93
N LEU A 450 -14.84 -10.89 -6.31
CA LEU A 450 -14.47 -12.31 -6.23
C LEU A 450 -15.42 -13.12 -5.33
N SER A 451 -16.06 -12.48 -4.35
CA SER A 451 -17.01 -13.14 -3.44
C SER A 451 -18.26 -13.68 -4.15
N ALA A 452 -18.60 -13.11 -5.32
CA ALA A 452 -19.70 -13.58 -6.17
C ALA A 452 -19.43 -14.96 -6.79
N PHE A 453 -18.17 -15.43 -6.84
CA PHE A 453 -17.77 -16.63 -7.57
C PHE A 453 -17.38 -17.82 -6.67
N ARG A 454 -18.13 -18.06 -5.60
CA ARG A 454 -17.87 -19.20 -4.69
C ARG A 454 -18.37 -20.52 -5.27
N PHE A 455 -17.46 -21.31 -5.85
CA PHE A 455 -17.74 -22.69 -6.21
C PHE A 455 -17.76 -23.59 -4.97
N ARG A 456 -18.91 -24.23 -4.70
CA ARG A 456 -19.13 -25.08 -3.53
C ARG A 456 -18.23 -26.33 -3.64
N LYS A 457 -17.20 -26.47 -2.78
CA LYS A 457 -16.47 -27.74 -2.60
C LYS A 457 -17.49 -28.85 -2.33
N ARG A 458 -17.67 -29.78 -3.27
CA ARG A 458 -18.58 -30.93 -3.12
C ARG A 458 -18.02 -31.80 -1.99
N ARG A 459 -18.62 -31.73 -0.79
CA ARG A 459 -18.34 -32.67 0.31
C ARG A 459 -18.71 -34.07 -0.18
N SER A 460 -17.72 -34.95 -0.33
CA SER A 460 -17.93 -36.35 -0.69
C SER A 460 -18.76 -37.05 0.40
N ARG A 461 -19.96 -37.51 0.03
CA ARG A 461 -20.67 -38.55 0.77
C ARG A 461 -21.28 -39.55 -0.23
N HIS A 462 -20.69 -40.75 -0.23
CA HIS A 462 -21.23 -42.06 -0.61
C HIS A 462 -21.49 -42.39 -2.10
N GLY A 463 -20.83 -43.48 -2.56
CA GLY A 463 -21.42 -44.48 -3.47
C GLY A 463 -20.86 -44.53 -4.91
N PRO A 464 -20.40 -45.69 -5.42
CA PRO A 464 -19.73 -45.82 -6.72
C PRO A 464 -20.74 -46.11 -7.84
N GLN A 465 -20.58 -45.50 -9.02
CA GLN A 465 -21.07 -46.08 -10.26
C GLN A 465 -20.18 -45.69 -11.45
N ARG A 466 -19.82 -46.72 -12.20
CA ARG A 466 -19.00 -46.71 -13.41
C ARG A 466 -19.68 -45.96 -14.55
N ALA A 467 -18.89 -45.25 -15.35
CA ALA A 467 -19.02 -45.29 -16.80
C ALA A 467 -17.61 -45.08 -17.40
N ALA A 468 -17.10 -46.12 -18.03
CA ALA A 468 -15.92 -46.04 -18.88
C ALA A 468 -16.29 -45.24 -20.13
N LEU A 469 -15.59 -44.13 -20.36
CA LEU A 469 -15.55 -43.46 -21.65
C LEU A 469 -14.08 -43.22 -22.01
N THR A 470 -13.78 -43.63 -23.23
CA THR A 470 -12.46 -43.80 -23.82
C THR A 470 -11.63 -42.53 -23.71
N VAL A 471 -10.51 -42.65 -23.01
CA VAL A 471 -9.46 -41.65 -22.85
C VAL A 471 -8.88 -41.34 -24.23
N ILE A 472 -9.19 -40.17 -24.79
CA ILE A 472 -8.25 -39.49 -25.68
C ILE A 472 -7.30 -38.77 -24.74
N SER A 473 -6.11 -39.36 -24.54
CA SER A 473 -5.07 -38.80 -23.69
C SER A 473 -4.56 -37.52 -24.33
N TRP A 474 -4.97 -36.37 -23.80
CA TRP A 474 -4.08 -35.22 -23.82
C TRP A 474 -2.97 -35.58 -22.85
N GLN A 475 -1.76 -35.81 -23.38
CA GLN A 475 -0.56 -35.95 -22.57
C GLN A 475 -0.50 -34.73 -21.66
N SER A 476 -0.73 -34.92 -20.36
CA SER A 476 -0.41 -33.92 -19.36
C SER A 476 1.08 -33.65 -19.52
N VAL A 477 1.43 -32.50 -20.07
CA VAL A 477 2.79 -31.99 -19.97
C VAL A 477 3.01 -31.80 -18.48
N ALA A 478 3.70 -32.75 -17.86
CA ALA A 478 4.08 -32.61 -16.47
C ALA A 478 4.91 -31.34 -16.36
N VAL A 479 4.51 -30.44 -15.47
CA VAL A 479 5.16 -29.14 -15.25
C VAL A 479 5.92 -29.20 -13.93
N THR A 480 7.13 -28.65 -13.90
CA THR A 480 7.95 -28.51 -12.71
C THR A 480 7.24 -27.57 -11.74
N THR A 481 6.96 -28.01 -10.52
CA THR A 481 6.27 -27.20 -9.50
C THR A 481 7.10 -27.05 -8.24
N LEU A 482 6.94 -25.91 -7.56
CA LEU A 482 7.48 -25.66 -6.23
C LEU A 482 6.32 -25.42 -5.27
N THR A 483 6.13 -26.34 -4.33
CA THR A 483 5.09 -26.31 -3.30
C THR A 483 5.69 -25.86 -1.98
N PHE A 484 5.14 -24.81 -1.39
CA PHE A 484 5.58 -24.31 -0.09
C PHE A 484 4.89 -25.14 1.01
N LEU A 485 5.64 -25.77 1.91
CA LEU A 485 5.07 -26.55 3.03
C LEU A 485 5.32 -25.85 4.38
N GLY A 486 6.19 -24.85 4.40
CA GLY A 486 6.46 -23.96 5.53
C GLY A 486 7.32 -22.77 5.13
N ALA A 487 7.72 -21.95 6.11
CA ALA A 487 8.44 -20.67 5.90
C ALA A 487 7.81 -19.67 4.90
N ALA A 488 6.51 -19.80 4.60
CA ALA A 488 5.74 -18.80 3.87
C ALA A 488 4.99 -17.91 4.87
N GLN A 489 5.24 -16.60 4.85
CA GLN A 489 4.72 -15.62 5.83
C GLN A 489 5.09 -15.94 7.30
N THR A 490 6.15 -16.71 7.51
CA THR A 490 6.68 -17.06 8.83
C THR A 490 8.17 -17.37 8.68
N VAL A 491 8.96 -17.18 9.74
CA VAL A 491 10.42 -17.37 9.72
C VAL A 491 10.80 -18.86 9.80
N THR A 492 9.96 -19.67 10.44
CA THR A 492 10.35 -21.02 10.88
C THR A 492 9.65 -22.13 10.10
N GLY A 493 10.20 -23.34 10.15
CA GLY A 493 9.64 -24.53 9.51
C GLY A 493 9.89 -24.61 8.01
N SER A 494 11.06 -24.17 7.54
CA SER A 494 11.45 -24.17 6.12
C SER A 494 11.31 -25.55 5.50
N ARG A 495 10.39 -25.66 4.53
CA ARG A 495 10.08 -26.88 3.78
C ARG A 495 9.50 -26.50 2.43
N HIS A 496 10.20 -26.81 1.35
CA HIS A 496 9.76 -26.50 -0.01
C HIS A 496 9.87 -27.74 -0.88
N LEU A 497 8.75 -28.22 -1.42
CA LEU A 497 8.69 -29.43 -2.22
C LEU A 497 8.80 -29.09 -3.71
N LEU A 498 9.92 -29.45 -4.31
CA LEU A 498 10.13 -29.42 -5.75
C LEU A 498 9.62 -30.72 -6.37
N THR A 499 8.70 -30.62 -7.33
CA THR A 499 8.25 -31.75 -8.16
C THR A 499 8.69 -31.53 -9.60
N THR A 500 9.46 -32.46 -10.17
CA THR A 500 9.96 -32.38 -11.55
C THR A 500 8.91 -32.79 -12.58
N ASN A 501 9.17 -32.51 -13.86
CA ASN A 501 8.37 -33.03 -14.97
C ASN A 501 8.33 -34.57 -15.00
N SER A 502 9.38 -35.24 -14.53
CA SER A 502 9.43 -36.70 -14.40
C SER A 502 8.68 -37.23 -13.16
N GLY A 503 8.06 -36.35 -12.37
CA GLY A 503 7.31 -36.70 -11.16
C GLY A 503 8.17 -36.95 -9.92
N LYS A 504 9.48 -36.64 -9.98
CA LYS A 504 10.40 -36.78 -8.84
C LYS A 504 10.12 -35.71 -7.80
N ARG A 505 10.21 -36.09 -6.52
CA ARG A 505 9.89 -35.24 -5.35
C ARG A 505 11.14 -34.98 -4.54
N VAL A 506 11.63 -33.74 -4.60
CA VAL A 506 12.80 -33.27 -3.86
C VAL A 506 12.35 -32.25 -2.82
N LEU A 507 12.63 -32.50 -1.56
CA LEU A 507 12.33 -31.53 -0.49
C LEU A 507 13.56 -30.67 -0.21
N ILE A 508 13.39 -29.36 -0.25
CA ILE A 508 14.41 -28.38 0.13
C ILE A 508 14.10 -27.92 1.54
N ASP A 509 15.04 -28.22 2.45
CA ASP A 509 14.92 -28.14 3.89
C ASP A 509 13.78 -29.00 4.49
N ALA A 510 13.98 -29.44 5.72
CA ALA A 510 13.05 -30.21 6.51
C ALA A 510 12.93 -29.59 7.92
N GLY A 511 12.46 -28.35 8.00
CA GLY A 511 12.43 -27.55 9.23
C GLY A 511 11.28 -27.80 10.21
N LEU A 512 11.54 -27.65 11.51
CA LEU A 512 10.49 -27.51 12.53
C LEU A 512 9.91 -26.11 12.58
N PHE A 513 8.59 -26.00 12.72
CA PHE A 513 7.96 -24.76 13.15
C PHE A 513 8.22 -24.50 14.64
N GLN A 514 8.78 -23.35 14.97
CA GLN A 514 9.11 -22.92 16.33
C GLN A 514 8.24 -21.74 16.81
N GLY A 515 8.35 -21.38 18.09
CA GLY A 515 7.69 -20.20 18.67
C GLY A 515 6.26 -20.44 19.15
N ARG A 516 5.31 -19.62 18.67
CA ARG A 516 3.91 -19.61 19.11
C ARG A 516 3.27 -20.99 18.97
N LYS A 517 2.31 -21.28 19.85
CA LYS A 517 1.70 -22.62 19.95
C LYS A 517 1.08 -23.07 18.63
N GLU A 518 0.39 -22.17 17.92
CA GLU A 518 -0.30 -22.44 16.66
C GLU A 518 0.70 -22.90 15.58
N LEU A 519 1.91 -22.34 15.56
CA LEU A 519 2.97 -22.76 14.66
C LEU A 519 3.50 -24.14 15.04
N ARG A 520 3.77 -24.38 16.33
CA ARG A 520 4.28 -25.67 16.81
C ARG A 520 3.30 -26.82 16.56
N GLU A 521 1.99 -26.57 16.64
CA GLU A 521 0.95 -27.57 16.32
C GLU A 521 1.02 -28.03 14.86
N ARG A 522 1.51 -27.20 13.92
CA ARG A 522 1.71 -27.60 12.51
C ARG A 522 2.74 -28.70 12.33
N ASN A 523 3.67 -28.88 13.28
CA ASN A 523 4.60 -30.01 13.23
C ASN A 523 3.88 -31.36 13.42
N TRP A 524 2.69 -31.36 14.02
CA TRP A 524 1.89 -32.56 14.26
C TRP A 524 0.93 -32.90 13.12
N ALA A 525 0.79 -32.03 12.12
CA ALA A 525 -0.04 -32.28 10.95
C ALA A 525 0.42 -33.50 10.15
N ASP A 526 -0.53 -34.16 9.50
CA ASP A 526 -0.25 -35.31 8.66
C ASP A 526 0.58 -34.92 7.44
N TRP A 527 1.52 -35.80 7.10
CA TRP A 527 2.35 -35.63 5.91
C TRP A 527 1.59 -36.11 4.68
N THR A 528 1.32 -35.20 3.76
CA THR A 528 0.50 -35.46 2.56
C THR A 528 1.32 -35.56 1.27
N ALA A 529 2.57 -35.12 1.29
CA ALA A 529 3.44 -35.07 0.11
C ALA A 529 4.03 -36.43 -0.32
N GLY A 530 3.61 -37.54 0.31
CA GLY A 530 4.01 -38.90 -0.08
C GLY A 530 5.50 -39.19 0.11
N LYS A 531 6.03 -40.20 -0.60
CA LYS A 531 7.45 -40.54 -0.51
C LYS A 531 8.30 -39.51 -1.26
N LEU A 532 9.41 -39.11 -0.65
CA LEU A 532 10.40 -38.20 -1.21
C LEU A 532 11.53 -39.01 -1.85
N ASP A 533 11.93 -38.64 -3.06
CA ASP A 533 13.11 -39.21 -3.70
C ASP A 533 14.40 -38.67 -3.05
N ALA A 534 14.41 -37.40 -2.66
CA ALA A 534 15.53 -36.78 -1.96
C ALA A 534 15.11 -35.61 -1.05
N VAL A 535 15.99 -35.28 -0.10
CA VAL A 535 15.96 -34.07 0.72
C VAL A 535 17.29 -33.36 0.53
N VAL A 536 17.30 -32.03 0.36
CA VAL A 536 18.50 -31.20 0.28
C VAL A 536 18.45 -30.16 1.39
N LEU A 537 19.46 -30.15 2.26
CA LEU A 537 19.52 -29.24 3.40
C LEU A 537 20.47 -28.07 3.11
N THR A 538 19.99 -26.85 3.36
CA THR A 538 20.76 -25.62 3.20
C THR A 538 21.80 -25.43 4.32
N HIS A 539 21.39 -25.64 5.57
CA HIS A 539 22.24 -25.47 6.75
C HIS A 539 21.64 -26.20 7.97
N ALA A 540 22.36 -26.20 9.10
CA ALA A 540 22.09 -27.08 10.23
C ALA A 540 21.01 -26.62 11.23
N HIS A 541 20.44 -25.41 11.11
CA HIS A 541 19.45 -24.94 12.08
C HIS A 541 18.21 -25.83 12.14
N ILE A 542 17.58 -25.91 13.32
CA ILE A 542 16.45 -26.81 13.60
C ILE A 542 15.19 -26.44 12.80
N ASP A 543 14.99 -25.17 12.48
CA ASP A 543 13.96 -24.70 11.57
C ASP A 543 14.24 -24.95 10.08
N HIS A 544 15.37 -25.60 9.76
CA HIS A 544 15.70 -26.11 8.42
C HIS A 544 15.96 -27.63 8.40
N THR A 545 16.26 -28.27 9.53
CA THR A 545 16.62 -29.70 9.59
C THR A 545 15.77 -30.53 10.55
N GLY A 546 15.13 -29.89 11.54
CA GLY A 546 14.59 -30.58 12.71
C GLY A 546 13.35 -31.45 12.45
N PHE A 547 12.71 -31.36 11.29
CA PHE A 547 11.61 -32.24 10.88
C PHE A 547 12.10 -33.49 10.13
N LEU A 548 13.37 -33.52 9.70
CA LEU A 548 13.97 -34.67 9.02
C LEU A 548 13.84 -35.97 9.83
N PRO A 549 14.10 -36.02 11.16
CA PRO A 549 13.95 -37.24 11.95
C PRO A 549 12.58 -37.88 11.84
N ARG A 550 11.53 -37.06 11.83
CA ARG A 550 10.16 -37.54 11.69
C ARG A 550 9.90 -38.16 10.30
N LEU A 551 10.44 -37.57 9.24
CA LEU A 551 10.31 -38.11 7.88
C LEU A 551 11.07 -39.43 7.73
N VAL A 552 12.26 -39.53 8.32
CA VAL A 552 13.09 -40.75 8.31
C VAL A 552 12.42 -41.87 9.09
N ALA A 553 11.92 -41.60 10.30
CA ALA A 553 11.19 -42.58 11.12
C ALA A 553 9.94 -43.13 10.42
N LYS A 554 9.30 -42.32 9.57
CA LYS A 554 8.15 -42.75 8.73
C LYS A 554 8.56 -43.48 7.45
N GLY A 555 9.85 -43.66 7.16
CA GLY A 555 10.33 -44.32 5.94
C GLY A 555 10.05 -43.54 4.64
N LEU A 556 9.88 -42.22 4.73
CA LEU A 556 9.45 -41.38 3.61
C LEU A 556 10.60 -40.77 2.81
N VAL A 557 11.84 -40.95 3.27
CA VAL A 557 13.03 -40.26 2.73
C VAL A 557 13.90 -41.21 1.92
N GLY A 558 14.22 -40.84 0.69
CA GLY A 558 15.28 -41.46 -0.11
C GLY A 558 16.66 -40.98 0.31
N ARG A 559 17.26 -40.09 -0.48
CA ARG A 559 18.60 -39.51 -0.23
C ARG A 559 18.51 -38.23 0.61
N VAL A 560 19.56 -37.89 1.35
CA VAL A 560 19.63 -36.60 2.07
C VAL A 560 20.97 -35.95 1.81
N LEU A 561 20.99 -34.85 1.07
CA LEU A 561 22.22 -34.16 0.68
C LEU A 561 22.41 -32.91 1.53
N CYS A 562 23.64 -32.66 1.95
CA CYS A 562 24.03 -31.45 2.66
C CYS A 562 25.53 -31.18 2.50
N THR A 563 26.03 -30.10 3.09
CA THR A 563 27.48 -29.87 3.22
C THR A 563 28.07 -30.67 4.38
N GLU A 564 29.39 -30.90 4.35
CA GLU A 564 30.11 -31.63 5.41
C GLU A 564 29.88 -31.04 6.81
N ALA A 565 30.06 -29.72 6.97
CA ALA A 565 29.81 -29.06 8.24
C ALA A 565 28.32 -29.08 8.64
N THR A 566 27.38 -29.04 7.69
CA THR A 566 25.95 -29.22 8.00
C THR A 566 25.70 -30.61 8.58
N ARG A 567 26.32 -31.66 8.04
CA ARG A 567 26.22 -33.01 8.60
C ARG A 567 26.78 -33.07 10.03
N GLU A 568 27.95 -32.50 10.28
CA GLU A 568 28.57 -32.52 11.61
C GLU A 568 27.74 -31.76 12.64
N LEU A 569 27.33 -30.53 12.32
CA LEU A 569 26.47 -29.72 13.20
C LEU A 569 25.11 -30.38 13.43
N SER A 570 24.48 -30.96 12.39
CA SER A 570 23.23 -31.70 12.54
C SER A 570 23.40 -32.93 13.44
N GLY A 571 24.59 -33.53 13.45
CA GLY A 571 24.96 -34.62 14.36
C GLY A 571 24.96 -34.25 15.83
N LEU A 572 25.08 -32.96 16.15
CA LEU A 572 24.96 -32.42 17.50
C LEU A 572 23.54 -31.91 17.79
N LEU A 573 23.01 -31.09 16.88
CA LEU A 573 21.75 -30.37 17.09
C LEU A 573 20.52 -31.28 17.06
N LEU A 574 20.46 -32.26 16.15
CA LEU A 574 19.27 -33.11 16.03
C LEU A 574 19.10 -34.05 17.23
N PRO A 575 20.14 -34.76 17.72
CA PRO A 575 20.00 -35.60 18.91
C PRO A 575 19.66 -34.80 20.17
N ASP A 576 20.25 -33.62 20.35
CA ASP A 576 19.91 -32.72 21.45
C ASP A 576 18.44 -32.26 21.38
N SER A 577 17.98 -31.87 20.19
CA SER A 577 16.56 -31.54 19.98
C SER A 577 15.62 -32.71 20.26
N GLY A 578 16.00 -33.94 19.91
CA GLY A 578 15.24 -35.14 20.26
C GLY A 578 15.20 -35.38 21.77
N HIS A 579 16.34 -35.21 22.46
CA HIS A 579 16.44 -35.36 23.91
C HIS A 579 15.56 -34.34 24.67
N LEU A 580 15.60 -33.07 24.27
CA LEU A 580 14.76 -32.03 24.86
C LEU A 580 13.27 -32.34 24.69
N GLN A 581 12.87 -32.90 23.55
CA GLN A 581 11.48 -33.28 23.32
C GLN A 581 11.04 -34.48 24.16
N GLU A 582 11.93 -35.45 24.38
CA GLU A 582 11.67 -36.57 25.30
C GLU A 582 11.49 -36.07 26.74
N GLU A 583 12.31 -35.09 27.14
CA GLU A 583 12.20 -34.43 28.44
C GLU A 583 10.87 -33.70 28.60
N ASP A 584 10.48 -32.88 27.61
CA ASP A 584 9.20 -32.18 27.62
C ASP A 584 8.03 -33.16 27.72
N ALA A 585 8.06 -34.26 26.97
CA ALA A 585 7.04 -35.30 27.02
C ALA A 585 6.99 -35.98 28.41
N ARG A 586 8.14 -36.33 28.97
CA ARG A 586 8.26 -36.90 30.33
C ARG A 586 7.69 -35.94 31.38
N HIS A 587 8.05 -34.66 31.31
CA HIS A 587 7.57 -33.64 32.24
C HIS A 587 6.06 -33.43 32.13
N ALA A 588 5.53 -33.39 30.91
CA ALA A 588 4.09 -33.27 30.67
C ALA A 588 3.30 -34.49 31.18
N ASN A 589 3.87 -35.70 31.05
CA ASN A 589 3.30 -36.92 31.62
C ASN A 589 3.30 -36.89 33.16
N MET A 590 4.39 -36.44 33.79
CA MET A 590 4.49 -36.34 35.25
C MET A 590 3.53 -35.29 35.84
N ARG A 591 3.30 -34.17 35.13
CA ARG A 591 2.45 -33.07 35.63
C ARG A 591 1.01 -33.10 35.12
N GLY A 592 0.67 -33.97 34.18
CA GLY A 592 -0.70 -34.18 33.70
C GLY A 592 -1.32 -33.00 32.94
N TYR A 593 -0.54 -32.07 32.37
CA TYR A 593 -1.07 -30.91 31.63
C TYR A 593 -1.19 -31.14 30.11
N SER A 594 -0.74 -32.30 29.60
CA SER A 594 -0.86 -32.65 28.19
C SER A 594 -2.29 -33.07 27.84
N LYS A 595 -2.75 -32.66 26.65
CA LYS A 595 -4.00 -33.18 26.05
C LYS A 595 -3.86 -34.63 25.56
N HIS A 596 -2.64 -35.07 25.25
CA HIS A 596 -2.32 -36.43 24.82
C HIS A 596 -1.89 -37.26 26.03
N GLN A 597 -2.41 -38.49 26.15
CA GLN A 597 -2.04 -39.44 27.20
C GLN A 597 -1.62 -40.79 26.57
N PRO A 598 -0.34 -41.17 26.65
CA PRO A 598 0.78 -40.35 27.14
C PRO A 598 1.12 -39.18 26.19
N ALA A 599 1.73 -38.12 26.72
CA ALA A 599 2.46 -37.13 25.94
C ALA A 599 3.64 -37.82 25.25
N LEU A 600 3.81 -37.57 23.96
CA LEU A 600 4.87 -38.15 23.15
C LEU A 600 5.75 -37.04 22.57
N PRO A 601 7.08 -37.26 22.44
CA PRO A 601 7.93 -36.37 21.66
C PRO A 601 7.56 -36.47 20.17
N LEU A 602 7.89 -35.45 19.38
CA LEU A 602 7.66 -35.48 17.93
C LEU A 602 8.54 -36.56 17.26
N TYR A 603 9.76 -36.70 17.79
CA TYR A 603 10.76 -37.71 17.49
C TYR A 603 11.72 -37.81 18.68
N THR A 604 12.39 -38.95 18.81
CA THR A 604 13.34 -39.26 19.89
C THR A 604 14.77 -38.88 19.53
N ALA A 605 15.68 -38.87 20.50
CA ALA A 605 17.12 -38.72 20.23
C ALA A 605 17.64 -39.86 19.33
N ALA A 606 17.07 -41.06 19.46
CA ALA A 606 17.39 -42.21 18.61
C ALA A 606 16.91 -42.01 17.15
N ASP A 607 15.70 -41.49 16.95
CA ASP A 607 15.20 -41.14 15.61
C ASP A 607 16.08 -40.08 14.95
N ALA A 608 16.52 -39.09 15.72
CA ALA A 608 17.44 -38.06 15.26
C ALA A 608 18.80 -38.63 14.83
N GLN A 609 19.39 -39.53 15.62
CA GLN A 609 20.61 -40.24 15.24
C GLN A 609 20.44 -41.07 13.96
N ALA A 610 19.30 -41.76 13.81
CA ALA A 610 18.99 -42.51 12.60
C ALA A 610 18.89 -41.60 11.37
N ALA A 611 18.38 -40.37 11.53
CA ALA A 611 18.32 -39.37 10.48
C ALA A 611 19.69 -38.81 10.10
N VAL A 612 20.56 -38.54 11.09
CA VAL A 612 21.94 -38.09 10.86
C VAL A 612 22.72 -39.12 10.03
N GLN A 613 22.49 -40.41 10.25
CA GLN A 613 23.11 -41.49 9.46
C GLN A 613 22.71 -41.49 7.98
N ARG A 614 21.62 -40.80 7.61
CA ARG A 614 21.18 -40.64 6.21
C ARG A 614 21.83 -39.47 5.49
N LEU A 615 22.58 -38.61 6.18
CA LEU A 615 23.18 -37.41 5.61
C LEU A 615 24.39 -37.76 4.72
N GLU A 616 24.29 -37.40 3.45
CA GLU A 616 25.31 -37.52 2.42
C GLU A 616 25.99 -36.15 2.23
N PRO A 617 27.24 -35.96 2.69
CA PRO A 617 27.94 -34.68 2.59
C PRO A 617 28.53 -34.48 1.19
N PHE A 618 28.38 -33.27 0.66
CA PHE A 618 28.97 -32.83 -0.59
C PHE A 618 29.78 -31.54 -0.40
N PRO A 619 30.91 -31.37 -1.11
CA PRO A 619 31.71 -30.16 -1.03
C PRO A 619 31.03 -29.00 -1.74
N TYR A 620 31.37 -27.78 -1.32
CA TYR A 620 30.98 -26.56 -2.04
C TYR A 620 31.51 -26.56 -3.48
N GLU A 621 30.83 -25.81 -4.35
CA GLU A 621 31.23 -25.50 -5.73
C GLU A 621 31.36 -26.71 -6.66
N LYS A 622 30.98 -27.91 -6.20
CA LYS A 622 30.93 -29.12 -7.03
C LYS A 622 29.48 -29.53 -7.27
N PRO A 623 29.08 -29.77 -8.52
CA PRO A 623 27.75 -30.27 -8.82
C PRO A 623 27.57 -31.69 -8.29
N ALA A 624 26.42 -31.96 -7.70
CA ALA A 624 25.98 -33.25 -7.22
C ALA A 624 24.61 -33.58 -7.80
N GLU A 625 24.47 -34.78 -8.35
CA GLU A 625 23.17 -35.27 -8.80
C GLU A 625 22.30 -35.60 -7.57
N VAL A 626 21.12 -34.98 -7.49
CA VAL A 626 20.14 -35.23 -6.42
C VAL A 626 19.31 -36.45 -6.79
N VAL A 627 18.68 -36.38 -7.96
CA VAL A 627 17.89 -37.39 -8.65
C VAL A 627 18.01 -37.13 -10.16
N ASP A 628 17.58 -38.09 -10.98
CA ASP A 628 17.54 -37.89 -12.44
C ASP A 628 16.79 -36.59 -12.82
N GLY A 629 17.45 -35.74 -13.61
CA GLY A 629 16.95 -34.41 -14.00
C GLY A 629 17.15 -33.27 -12.98
N VAL A 630 17.73 -33.54 -11.80
CA VAL A 630 17.98 -32.54 -10.75
C VAL A 630 19.42 -32.60 -10.27
N GLN A 631 20.14 -31.50 -10.45
CA GLN A 631 21.50 -31.32 -9.95
C GLN A 631 21.55 -30.13 -8.99
N VAL A 632 22.34 -30.25 -7.92
CA VAL A 632 22.59 -29.17 -6.97
C VAL A 632 24.08 -28.88 -6.87
N THR A 633 24.43 -27.59 -6.81
CA THR A 633 25.74 -27.12 -6.39
C THR A 633 25.56 -26.32 -5.10
N PHE A 634 26.23 -26.73 -4.03
CA PHE A 634 26.22 -25.97 -2.78
C PHE A 634 27.16 -24.78 -2.91
N ARG A 635 26.64 -23.57 -2.69
CA ARG A 635 27.39 -22.31 -2.76
C ARG A 635 27.36 -21.64 -1.39
N ARG A 636 28.43 -20.98 -0.95
CA ARG A 636 28.50 -20.46 0.43
C ARG A 636 27.43 -19.40 0.67
N ALA A 637 26.66 -19.56 1.76
CA ALA A 637 25.68 -18.56 2.18
C ALA A 637 26.19 -17.60 3.26
N GLY A 638 27.30 -17.92 3.94
CA GLY A 638 27.92 -17.05 4.96
C GLY A 638 27.13 -16.90 6.27
N HIS A 639 26.05 -17.67 6.47
CA HIS A 639 25.15 -17.55 7.64
C HIS A 639 25.67 -18.26 8.89
N ILE A 640 25.92 -19.56 8.77
CA ILE A 640 26.60 -20.39 9.77
C ILE A 640 27.64 -21.28 9.09
N LEU A 641 28.48 -21.96 9.88
CA LEU A 641 29.42 -22.94 9.34
C LEU A 641 28.66 -24.02 8.55
N GLY A 642 29.09 -24.27 7.30
CA GLY A 642 28.41 -25.23 6.42
C GLY A 642 27.17 -24.69 5.70
N SER A 643 26.71 -23.48 6.00
CA SER A 643 25.54 -22.91 5.32
C SER A 643 25.77 -22.75 3.82
N ALA A 644 24.74 -23.07 3.06
CA ALA A 644 24.77 -22.99 1.61
C ALA A 644 23.44 -22.47 1.05
N PHE A 645 23.54 -21.61 0.04
CA PHE A 645 22.46 -21.48 -0.92
C PHE A 645 22.62 -22.56 -2.00
N LEU A 646 21.51 -23.07 -2.48
CA LEU A 646 21.46 -24.17 -3.43
C LEU A 646 21.34 -23.60 -4.83
N ASP A 647 22.35 -23.87 -5.67
CA ASP A 647 22.31 -23.61 -7.10
C ASP A 647 21.85 -24.88 -7.81
N MET A 648 20.55 -24.93 -8.14
CA MET A 648 19.89 -26.13 -8.62
C MET A 648 19.55 -26.04 -10.11
N ARG A 649 20.05 -26.99 -10.90
CA ARG A 649 19.54 -27.24 -12.26
C ARG A 649 18.38 -28.24 -12.17
N VAL A 650 17.20 -27.83 -12.59
CA VAL A 650 15.97 -28.62 -12.60
C VAL A 650 15.36 -28.54 -13.99
N ASP A 651 15.20 -29.67 -14.67
CA ASP A 651 14.59 -29.71 -16.01
C ASP A 651 15.18 -28.66 -16.99
N SER A 652 16.50 -28.47 -16.92
CA SER A 652 17.32 -27.48 -17.67
C SER A 652 17.20 -26.01 -17.28
N ARG A 653 16.47 -25.67 -16.21
CA ARG A 653 16.43 -24.32 -15.63
C ARG A 653 17.34 -24.21 -14.41
N ARG A 654 17.97 -23.06 -14.22
CA ARG A 654 18.80 -22.74 -13.06
C ARG A 654 17.98 -21.97 -12.02
N ASN A 655 17.82 -22.56 -10.86
CA ASN A 655 17.04 -22.02 -9.75
C ASN A 655 17.93 -21.89 -8.52
N LEU A 656 17.80 -20.77 -7.80
CA LEU A 656 18.54 -20.53 -6.56
C LEU A 656 17.60 -20.62 -5.36
N PHE A 657 18.03 -21.32 -4.32
CA PHE A 657 17.35 -21.36 -3.02
C PHE A 657 18.31 -20.84 -1.97
N SER A 658 18.03 -19.67 -1.40
CA SER A 658 19.01 -18.98 -0.55
C SER A 658 19.35 -19.73 0.73
N GLY A 659 18.40 -20.46 1.30
CA GLY A 659 18.43 -20.73 2.74
C GLY A 659 18.48 -19.41 3.50
N ASP A 660 19.14 -19.41 4.65
CA ASP A 660 19.45 -18.17 5.36
C ASP A 660 20.77 -17.58 4.85
N LEU A 661 20.80 -16.26 4.68
CA LEU A 661 21.96 -15.56 4.15
C LEU A 661 22.69 -14.78 5.24
N GLY A 662 24.01 -14.95 5.27
CA GLY A 662 24.89 -14.20 6.14
C GLY A 662 25.21 -12.80 5.65
N ARG A 663 25.85 -12.03 6.53
CA ARG A 663 26.40 -10.72 6.20
C ARG A 663 27.78 -10.84 5.56
N TYR A 664 28.16 -9.82 4.82
CA TYR A 664 29.53 -9.65 4.33
C TYR A 664 30.46 -9.13 5.43
N GLY A 665 31.75 -9.45 5.33
CA GLY A 665 32.80 -8.92 6.19
C GLY A 665 32.74 -9.44 7.63
N THR A 666 32.12 -10.59 7.87
CA THR A 666 32.10 -11.17 9.22
C THR A 666 33.47 -11.76 9.59
N PRO A 667 33.93 -11.66 10.85
CA PRO A 667 35.27 -12.15 11.23
C PRO A 667 35.46 -13.66 11.12
N LEU A 668 34.39 -14.45 11.26
CA LEU A 668 34.46 -15.91 11.41
C LEU A 668 34.07 -16.68 10.15
N LEU A 669 33.11 -16.15 9.37
CA LEU A 669 32.56 -16.84 8.22
C LEU A 669 33.03 -16.17 6.94
N ALA A 670 33.34 -16.99 5.94
CA ALA A 670 33.56 -16.50 4.59
C ALA A 670 32.27 -15.87 4.05
N ASP A 671 32.44 -14.81 3.26
CA ASP A 671 31.33 -14.08 2.65
C ASP A 671 30.44 -14.99 1.79
N PRO A 672 29.14 -14.64 1.64
CA PRO A 672 28.26 -15.28 0.68
C PRO A 672 28.88 -15.26 -0.73
N SER A 673 28.79 -16.39 -1.45
CA SER A 673 29.28 -16.49 -2.82
C SER A 673 28.42 -15.68 -3.78
N ASP A 674 29.01 -15.19 -4.87
CA ASP A 674 28.25 -14.52 -5.95
C ASP A 674 27.22 -15.49 -6.56
N PRO A 675 25.92 -15.17 -6.50
CA PRO A 675 24.87 -16.03 -7.05
C PRO A 675 24.87 -16.09 -8.58
N GLY A 676 25.45 -15.11 -9.29
CA GLY A 676 25.33 -14.97 -10.73
C GLY A 676 23.87 -14.83 -11.21
N SER A 677 23.57 -15.26 -12.43
CA SER A 677 22.23 -15.14 -13.05
C SER A 677 21.40 -16.42 -12.93
N ALA A 678 20.17 -16.34 -12.44
CA ALA A 678 19.26 -17.49 -12.35
C ALA A 678 17.91 -17.19 -12.98
N ASP A 679 17.20 -18.24 -13.41
CA ASP A 679 15.85 -18.14 -13.97
C ASP A 679 14.83 -17.82 -12.87
N ALA A 680 15.03 -18.40 -11.68
CA ALA A 680 14.23 -18.12 -10.49
C ALA A 680 15.10 -18.14 -9.23
N MET A 681 14.69 -17.36 -8.23
CA MET A 681 15.34 -17.31 -6.93
C MET A 681 14.32 -17.27 -5.81
N LEU A 682 14.43 -18.21 -4.88
CA LEU A 682 13.74 -18.17 -3.60
C LEU A 682 14.68 -17.56 -2.56
N LEU A 683 14.33 -16.37 -2.08
CA LEU A 683 15.08 -15.63 -1.07
C LEU A 683 14.37 -15.66 0.27
N GLU A 684 15.14 -15.81 1.35
CA GLU A 684 14.69 -15.46 2.68
C GLU A 684 14.37 -13.96 2.80
N CYS A 685 13.53 -13.61 3.79
CA CYS A 685 13.11 -12.23 3.99
C CYS A 685 13.02 -11.85 5.48
N THR A 686 13.88 -12.43 6.33
CA THR A 686 13.83 -12.24 7.79
C THR A 686 13.88 -10.77 8.19
N TYR A 687 14.69 -9.98 7.46
CA TYR A 687 14.84 -8.54 7.63
C TYR A 687 14.33 -7.74 6.43
N GLY A 688 13.41 -8.30 5.63
CA GLY A 688 12.92 -7.66 4.39
C GLY A 688 12.13 -6.37 4.58
N ASP A 689 11.80 -6.00 5.83
CA ASP A 689 11.06 -4.81 6.21
C ASP A 689 11.94 -3.61 6.60
N ARG A 690 13.27 -3.80 6.69
CA ARG A 690 14.18 -2.78 7.22
C ARG A 690 15.53 -2.78 6.53
N THR A 691 16.26 -1.68 6.67
CA THR A 691 17.68 -1.61 6.27
C THR A 691 18.57 -1.81 7.50
N HIS A 692 19.70 -2.49 7.35
CA HIS A 692 20.65 -2.64 8.45
C HIS A 692 21.34 -1.29 8.76
N PRO A 693 21.58 -0.97 10.06
CA PRO A 693 22.34 0.21 10.45
C PRO A 693 23.77 0.18 9.89
N GLN A 694 24.32 1.36 9.59
CA GLN A 694 25.71 1.51 9.12
C GLN A 694 26.74 1.30 10.23
N GLU A 695 26.35 1.52 11.49
CA GLU A 695 27.25 1.34 12.63
C GLU A 695 27.59 -0.15 12.82
N PRO A 696 28.89 -0.51 12.94
CA PRO A 696 29.30 -1.89 13.22
C PRO A 696 28.64 -2.44 14.49
N ALA A 697 28.14 -3.67 14.41
CA ALA A 697 27.48 -4.31 15.56
C ALA A 697 28.40 -4.46 16.78
N ALA A 698 29.72 -4.57 16.57
CA ALA A 698 30.70 -4.61 17.63
C ALA A 698 30.74 -3.31 18.45
N ASP A 699 30.61 -2.16 17.79
CA ASP A 699 30.61 -0.85 18.46
C ASP A 699 29.31 -0.63 19.23
N GLN A 700 28.18 -1.04 18.65
CA GLN A 700 26.88 -1.03 19.33
C GLN A 700 26.91 -1.90 20.59
N LEU A 701 27.48 -3.11 20.51
CA LEU A 701 27.62 -4.01 21.64
C LEU A 701 28.59 -3.45 22.70
N ALA A 702 29.75 -2.94 22.28
CA ALA A 702 30.72 -2.36 23.20
C ALA A 702 30.13 -1.18 23.98
N ARG A 703 29.35 -0.33 23.32
CA ARG A 703 28.62 0.76 23.96
C ARG A 703 27.61 0.22 24.98
N ALA A 704 26.75 -0.71 24.58
CA ALA A 704 25.73 -1.28 25.45
C ALA A 704 26.28 -2.05 26.67
N VAL A 705 27.54 -2.51 26.60
CA VAL A 705 28.25 -3.16 27.72
C VAL A 705 28.96 -2.15 28.62
N ASN A 706 29.41 -1.02 28.06
CA ASN A 706 30.11 0.04 28.80
C ASN A 706 29.15 1.06 29.44
N ASP A 707 27.95 1.20 28.88
CA ASP A 707 26.79 1.89 29.48
C ASP A 707 26.19 1.03 30.62
#